data_AF-A0A3I7RJI3-F1
#
_entry.id   AF-A0A3I7RJI3-F1
#
_cell.length_a   1.000
_cell.length_b   1.000
_cell.length_c   1.000
_cell.angle_alpha   90.00
_cell.angle_beta   90.00
_cell.angle_gamma   90.00
#
_symmetry.space_group_name_H-M   'P 1'
#
loop_
_entity.id
_entity.type
_entity.pdbx_description
1 polymer ?
#
loop_
_entity_poly.entity_id
_entity_poly.type
_entity_poly.pdbx_seq_one_letter_code
_entity_poly.pdbx_strand_id
1 'polypeptide(L)'
;MSQSENRHDTISLLIEGMTCASCVARVEKGIKAVPGVTDATVNLATERATVRGTASAEAVIAAIEKTGYEARPVETAGQGEDDSEEKKEAERVRLKRDLILASVLALPVFVLEMGSHLIPGMHEWVIKTIGLQQSWYWQFALTLLVLTIPGRRFYLKGFPALARLAPDMNSLVAVGTSAAFGYSLVATFTPDLLPEGTVNVYYEAAAVIVALILLGRFLEARAKGRTSEAIKRLVGLQARVAHVLREGRIVDIPVDEVVLGDCVEVRPGERIPVDGEVTEGRSFVDESMITGEPIPVEKSAGSAVVGGTVNQKGALTLRATAVGGQTMLAQIIRLVEQAQGSKLPIQAVVDKVTLWFVPMVMLIAALTFVVWLAFGPSPALTFALINGVAVLIIACPCAMGLATPTSIMVGTGRGAEMGVLFRKGEALQLLKDAKVVAVDKTGTLTEGRPVLTDLDVASGFERREVLAKVAAVESRSEHPIARAIVVSAEEEGIALPGMSGFESVTGMGVYATVDGTRVDVGADRYMREIGVDISGFATTAERLGQEGKSPLYAAIDGQLAAIIAVADPIKPSTPAAINALHQLGIKVAMITGDNARTAQAIARQLGIDDVVAEVLPEGKVEAIRRLKAAYGQVAFVGDGINDAPALAESDVGLAIGTGTDVAVESADVVLMSGNLQGVPNAIALSKATIRNIHQNLFWAFAYNTALIPVAAGALFPVWGILLSPVFAAGAMAMSSVFVLGNALRLRRFRAPMATPSDTSTT
;
A
#
# COMPACT_ATOMS: atom_id res chain seq x y z
N MET A 1 -17.98 -39.73 7.69
CA MET A 1 -16.58 -39.86 8.11
C MET A 1 -15.71 -39.07 7.15
N SER A 2 -15.01 -38.09 7.70
CA SER A 2 -13.79 -37.43 7.20
C SER A 2 -13.84 -36.70 5.85
N GLN A 3 -14.08 -35.38 5.88
CA GLN A 3 -13.26 -34.34 5.26
C GLN A 3 -13.83 -32.94 5.61
N SER A 4 -13.52 -32.47 6.82
CA SER A 4 -13.71 -31.08 7.25
C SER A 4 -12.72 -30.78 8.37
N GLU A 5 -11.43 -30.95 8.10
CA GLU A 5 -10.35 -30.55 9.01
C GLU A 5 -9.32 -29.73 8.23
N ASN A 6 -9.12 -28.49 8.71
CA ASN A 6 -8.15 -27.44 8.33
C ASN A 6 -8.70 -26.17 7.65
N ARG A 7 -9.72 -25.54 8.25
CA ARG A 7 -9.88 -24.08 8.13
C ARG A 7 -9.19 -23.42 9.32
N HIS A 8 -8.05 -22.76 9.08
CA HIS A 8 -7.51 -21.81 10.03
C HIS A 8 -8.46 -20.60 10.08
N ASP A 9 -9.31 -20.52 11.10
CA ASP A 9 -10.21 -19.38 11.25
C ASP A 9 -9.39 -18.12 11.54
N THR A 10 -9.63 -17.10 10.72
CA THR A 10 -9.06 -15.77 10.90
C THR A 10 -10.08 -14.92 11.63
N ILE A 11 -9.76 -14.50 12.85
CA ILE A 11 -10.60 -13.64 13.67
C ILE A 11 -10.10 -12.20 13.53
N SER A 12 -11.01 -11.26 13.26
CA SER A 12 -10.72 -9.83 13.24
C SER A 12 -11.42 -9.13 14.40
N LEU A 13 -10.66 -8.40 15.20
CA LEU A 13 -11.14 -7.67 16.38
C LEU A 13 -10.77 -6.19 16.25
N LEU A 14 -11.66 -5.28 16.62
CA LEU A 14 -11.34 -3.89 16.91
C LEU A 14 -10.78 -3.79 18.33
N ILE A 15 -9.73 -2.99 18.53
CA ILE A 15 -9.07 -2.78 19.81
C ILE A 15 -9.05 -1.28 20.13
N GLU A 16 -9.68 -0.90 21.22
CA GLU A 16 -9.80 0.50 21.61
C GLU A 16 -8.74 0.88 22.66
N GLY A 17 -8.26 2.14 22.58
CA GLY A 17 -7.40 2.75 23.60
C GLY A 17 -5.89 2.61 23.39
N MET A 18 -5.45 1.96 22.32
CA MET A 18 -4.03 1.93 21.90
C MET A 18 -3.56 3.32 21.45
N THR A 19 -2.37 3.75 21.86
CA THR A 19 -1.89 5.12 21.55
C THR A 19 -0.44 5.19 21.09
N CYS A 20 0.29 4.08 21.03
CA CYS A 20 1.67 4.06 20.57
C CYS A 20 2.11 2.64 20.16
N ALA A 21 3.29 2.52 19.54
CA ALA A 21 3.87 1.24 19.12
C ALA A 21 4.06 0.25 20.27
N SER A 22 4.39 0.73 21.48
CA SER A 22 4.53 -0.14 22.65
C SER A 22 3.20 -0.79 23.09
N CYS A 23 2.06 -0.15 22.82
CA CYS A 23 0.74 -0.76 23.02
C CYS A 23 0.54 -1.94 22.07
N VAL A 24 0.83 -1.74 20.78
CA VAL A 24 0.69 -2.74 19.72
C VAL A 24 1.49 -4.00 20.05
N ALA A 25 2.78 -3.84 20.31
CA ALA A 25 3.68 -4.97 20.61
C ALA A 25 3.22 -5.75 21.85
N ARG A 26 2.62 -5.07 22.83
CA ARG A 26 2.08 -5.71 24.04
C ARG A 26 0.82 -6.52 23.77
N VAL A 27 -0.13 -5.93 23.05
CA VAL A 27 -1.37 -6.62 22.68
C VAL A 27 -1.04 -7.84 21.83
N GLU A 28 -0.16 -7.72 20.84
CA GLU A 28 0.31 -8.86 20.04
C GLU A 28 0.95 -9.94 20.91
N LYS A 29 1.85 -9.58 21.82
CA LYS A 29 2.48 -10.55 22.73
C LYS A 29 1.45 -11.24 23.61
N GLY A 30 0.42 -10.52 24.06
CA GLY A 30 -0.70 -11.07 24.82
C GLY A 30 -1.52 -12.05 24.01
N ILE A 31 -1.86 -11.71 22.76
CA ILE A 31 -2.62 -12.58 21.85
C ILE A 31 -1.79 -13.82 21.47
N LYS A 32 -0.51 -13.67 21.14
CA LYS A 32 0.39 -14.79 20.78
C LYS A 32 0.63 -15.77 21.93
N ALA A 33 0.40 -15.33 23.17
CA ALA A 33 0.49 -16.21 24.34
C ALA A 33 -0.79 -17.07 24.55
N VAL A 34 -1.88 -16.80 23.82
CA VAL A 34 -3.12 -17.58 23.91
C VAL A 34 -2.93 -18.93 23.20
N PRO A 35 -3.19 -20.07 23.88
CA PRO A 35 -3.13 -21.39 23.26
C PRO A 35 -4.05 -21.48 22.04
N GLY A 36 -3.52 -22.01 20.93
CA GLY A 36 -4.26 -22.14 19.67
C GLY A 36 -4.10 -20.98 18.71
N VAL A 37 -3.45 -19.87 19.09
CA VAL A 37 -3.05 -18.80 18.16
C VAL A 37 -1.78 -19.22 17.41
N THR A 38 -1.84 -19.26 16.09
CA THR A 38 -0.68 -19.53 15.22
C THR A 38 0.02 -18.25 14.80
N ASP A 39 -0.74 -17.19 14.53
CA ASP A 39 -0.21 -15.86 14.26
C ASP A 39 -1.17 -14.76 14.71
N ALA A 40 -0.62 -13.58 15.02
CA ALA A 40 -1.39 -12.40 15.39
C ALA A 40 -0.68 -11.12 14.97
N THR A 41 -1.42 -10.23 14.35
CA THR A 41 -0.96 -8.91 13.92
C THR A 41 -1.92 -7.85 14.42
N VAL A 42 -1.39 -6.79 15.02
CA VAL A 42 -2.16 -5.63 15.49
C VAL A 42 -1.71 -4.40 14.72
N ASN A 43 -2.70 -3.64 14.24
CA ASN A 43 -2.46 -2.42 13.49
C ASN A 43 -2.97 -1.20 14.27
N LEU A 44 -2.05 -0.25 14.53
CA LEU A 44 -2.39 0.98 15.27
C LEU A 44 -3.20 1.98 14.44
N ALA A 45 -3.04 1.99 13.12
CA ALA A 45 -3.71 2.98 12.27
C ALA A 45 -5.18 2.62 12.05
N THR A 46 -5.49 1.32 11.98
CA THR A 46 -6.86 0.82 11.83
C THR A 46 -7.48 0.33 13.15
N GLU A 47 -6.71 0.36 14.25
CA GLU A 47 -7.14 -0.14 15.57
C GLU A 47 -7.71 -1.56 15.51
N ARG A 48 -7.14 -2.42 14.65
CA ARG A 48 -7.60 -3.79 14.41
C ARG A 48 -6.53 -4.82 14.75
N ALA A 49 -6.94 -5.94 15.35
CA ALA A 49 -6.17 -7.17 15.45
C ALA A 49 -6.70 -8.19 14.46
N THR A 50 -5.80 -8.85 13.75
CA THR A 50 -6.07 -10.05 12.96
C THR A 50 -5.34 -11.21 13.60
N VAL A 51 -6.10 -12.25 13.96
CA VAL A 51 -5.61 -13.43 14.68
C VAL A 51 -5.90 -14.66 13.84
N ARG A 52 -4.89 -15.50 13.62
CA ARG A 52 -5.02 -16.78 12.93
C ARG A 52 -4.82 -17.90 13.93
N GLY A 53 -5.66 -18.92 13.87
CA GLY A 53 -5.51 -20.10 14.72
C GLY A 53 -6.82 -20.80 15.00
N THR A 54 -6.82 -21.62 16.05
CA THR A 54 -7.99 -22.35 16.57
C THR A 54 -8.48 -21.76 17.90
N ALA A 55 -7.90 -20.66 18.36
CA ALA A 55 -8.33 -19.98 19.58
C ALA A 55 -9.69 -19.29 19.38
N SER A 56 -10.57 -19.34 20.38
CA SER A 56 -11.88 -18.67 20.31
C SER A 56 -11.75 -17.15 20.44
N ALA A 57 -12.70 -16.40 19.86
CA ALA A 57 -12.69 -14.94 19.93
C ALA A 57 -12.75 -14.43 21.37
N GLU A 58 -13.48 -15.09 22.27
CA GLU A 58 -13.59 -14.71 23.68
C GLU A 58 -12.26 -14.87 24.42
N ALA A 59 -11.53 -15.95 24.15
CA ALA A 59 -10.22 -16.19 24.77
C ALA A 59 -9.20 -15.12 24.35
N VAL A 60 -9.25 -14.70 23.08
CA VAL A 60 -8.43 -13.62 22.55
C VAL A 60 -8.84 -12.26 23.15
N ILE A 61 -10.13 -11.95 23.23
CA ILE A 61 -10.64 -10.71 23.85
C ILE A 61 -10.19 -10.61 25.31
N ALA A 62 -10.36 -11.69 26.09
CA ALA A 62 -9.93 -11.72 27.49
C ALA A 62 -8.41 -11.52 27.64
N ALA A 63 -7.60 -12.01 26.69
CA ALA A 63 -6.16 -11.75 26.68
C ALA A 63 -5.85 -10.28 26.40
N ILE A 64 -6.58 -9.64 25.49
CA ILE A 64 -6.44 -8.21 25.19
C ILE A 64 -6.84 -7.36 26.41
N GLU A 65 -7.94 -7.69 27.07
CA GLU A 65 -8.39 -7.01 28.30
C GLU A 65 -7.37 -7.11 29.44
N LYS A 66 -6.73 -8.28 29.62
CA LYS A 66 -5.62 -8.45 30.58
C LYS A 66 -4.44 -7.51 30.29
N THR A 67 -4.20 -7.19 29.02
CA THR A 67 -3.18 -6.20 28.65
C THR A 67 -3.61 -4.74 28.87
N GLY A 68 -4.89 -4.51 29.19
CA GLY A 68 -5.44 -3.21 29.55
C GLY A 68 -6.12 -2.45 28.41
N TYR A 69 -6.59 -3.15 27.37
CA TYR A 69 -7.30 -2.58 26.23
C TYR A 69 -8.63 -3.27 26.03
N GLU A 70 -9.60 -2.56 25.47
CA GLU A 70 -10.94 -3.10 25.17
C GLU A 70 -10.93 -3.69 23.76
N ALA A 71 -11.62 -4.82 23.55
CA ALA A 71 -11.68 -5.45 22.23
C ALA A 71 -13.09 -5.95 21.89
N ARG A 72 -13.50 -5.79 20.63
CA ARG A 72 -14.80 -6.26 20.11
C ARG A 72 -14.67 -6.88 18.71
N PRO A 73 -15.47 -7.87 18.35
CA PRO A 73 -15.44 -8.46 17.00
C PRO A 73 -15.85 -7.44 15.92
N VAL A 74 -15.26 -7.58 14.72
CA VAL A 74 -15.64 -6.78 13.55
C VAL A 74 -16.88 -7.42 12.91
N GLU A 75 -18.03 -6.74 12.98
CA GLU A 75 -19.24 -7.14 12.22
C GLU A 75 -19.11 -6.76 10.73
N THR A 76 -19.81 -7.49 9.86
CA THR A 76 -19.66 -7.52 8.40
C THR A 76 -19.75 -6.14 7.72
N ALA A 77 -18.97 -5.97 6.65
CA ALA A 77 -18.72 -4.73 5.91
C ALA A 77 -19.99 -3.97 5.50
N GLY A 78 -20.01 -2.66 5.80
CA GLY A 78 -21.05 -1.70 5.38
C GLY A 78 -21.37 -0.66 6.46
N GLN A 79 -21.59 -1.08 7.71
CA GLN A 79 -21.98 -0.17 8.81
C GLN A 79 -20.82 0.25 9.73
N GLY A 80 -19.66 -0.42 9.65
CA GLY A 80 -18.53 -0.19 10.56
C GLY A 80 -17.60 0.99 10.20
N GLU A 81 -17.60 1.47 8.96
CA GLU A 81 -16.69 2.55 8.54
C GLU A 81 -17.17 3.93 9.00
N ASP A 82 -18.47 4.24 8.88
CA ASP A 82 -19.03 5.50 9.37
C ASP A 82 -18.92 5.61 10.90
N ASP A 83 -19.19 4.54 11.65
CA ASP A 83 -19.06 4.51 13.12
C ASP A 83 -17.57 4.68 13.57
N SER A 84 -16.61 4.13 12.82
CA SER A 84 -15.17 4.32 13.07
C SER A 84 -14.74 5.78 12.82
N GLU A 85 -15.19 6.40 11.73
CA GLU A 85 -14.80 7.76 11.37
C GLU A 85 -15.45 8.81 12.27
N GLU A 86 -16.72 8.63 12.66
CA GLU A 86 -17.38 9.46 13.65
C GLU A 86 -16.65 9.43 15.00
N LYS A 87 -16.20 8.25 15.43
CA LYS A 87 -15.40 8.10 16.67
C LYS A 87 -14.05 8.81 16.59
N LYS A 88 -13.33 8.71 15.46
CA LYS A 88 -12.06 9.43 15.26
C LYS A 88 -12.25 10.94 15.27
N GLU A 89 -13.32 11.44 14.65
CA GLU A 89 -13.62 12.88 14.69
C GLU A 89 -14.01 13.33 16.10
N ALA A 90 -14.81 12.54 16.83
CA ALA A 90 -15.14 12.81 18.23
C ALA A 90 -13.88 12.84 19.13
N GLU A 91 -12.93 11.93 18.94
CA GLU A 91 -11.64 11.95 19.64
C GLU A 91 -10.85 13.21 19.30
N ARG A 92 -10.80 13.60 18.02
CA ARG A 92 -10.12 14.83 17.58
C ARG A 92 -10.72 16.08 18.21
N VAL A 93 -12.04 16.17 18.27
CA VAL A 93 -12.75 17.27 18.94
C VAL A 93 -12.43 17.31 20.43
N ARG A 94 -12.41 16.14 21.10
CA ARG A 94 -12.04 16.03 22.51
C ARG A 94 -10.60 16.44 22.76
N LEU A 95 -9.65 15.99 21.93
CA LEU A 95 -8.24 16.40 21.99
C LEU A 95 -8.08 17.91 21.79
N LYS A 96 -8.81 18.50 20.83
CA LYS A 96 -8.81 19.95 20.60
C LYS A 96 -9.29 20.71 21.82
N ARG A 97 -10.41 20.29 22.41
CA ARG A 97 -10.97 20.91 23.61
C ARG A 97 -9.99 20.83 24.78
N ASP A 98 -9.45 19.65 25.03
CA ASP A 98 -8.53 19.44 26.14
C ASP A 98 -7.20 20.18 25.94
N LEU A 99 -6.71 20.31 24.69
CA LEU A 99 -5.59 21.17 24.32
C LEU A 99 -5.87 22.65 24.59
N ILE A 100 -7.03 23.16 24.15
CA ILE A 100 -7.42 24.56 24.38
C ILE A 100 -7.47 24.82 25.89
N LEU A 101 -8.13 23.95 26.65
CA LEU A 101 -8.24 24.08 28.09
C LEU A 101 -6.87 24.04 28.77
N ALA A 102 -6.02 23.05 28.42
CA ALA A 102 -4.66 22.96 28.96
C ALA A 102 -3.83 24.20 28.62
N SER A 103 -3.92 24.71 27.39
CA SER A 103 -3.17 25.88 26.94
C SER A 103 -3.63 27.16 27.64
N VAL A 104 -4.94 27.36 27.77
CA VAL A 104 -5.52 28.53 28.46
C VAL A 104 -5.15 28.54 29.95
N LEU A 105 -5.14 27.38 30.60
CA LEU A 105 -4.78 27.28 32.02
C LEU A 105 -3.26 27.31 32.24
N ALA A 106 -2.46 26.73 31.34
CA ALA A 106 -1.00 26.71 31.44
C ALA A 106 -0.37 28.06 31.03
N LEU A 107 -1.00 28.84 30.15
CA LEU A 107 -0.45 30.10 29.66
C LEU A 107 -0.19 31.12 30.79
N PRO A 108 -1.10 31.39 31.74
CA PRO A 108 -0.81 32.26 32.86
C PRO A 108 0.33 31.74 33.73
N VAL A 109 0.40 30.43 34.00
CA VAL A 109 1.49 29.81 34.77
C VAL A 109 2.83 30.01 34.05
N PHE A 110 2.87 29.74 32.75
CA PHE A 110 4.04 29.96 31.90
C PHE A 110 4.47 31.43 31.88
N VAL A 111 3.53 32.37 31.73
CA VAL A 111 3.82 33.80 31.70
C VAL A 111 4.36 34.27 33.05
N LEU A 112 3.75 33.83 34.17
CA LEU A 112 4.21 34.20 35.52
C LEU A 112 5.64 33.73 35.77
N GLU A 113 5.98 32.49 35.41
CA GLU A 113 7.29 31.93 35.70
C GLU A 113 8.33 32.34 34.66
N MET A 114 8.10 32.05 33.37
CA MET A 114 9.06 32.33 32.29
C MET A 114 9.13 33.79 31.89
N GLY A 115 8.03 34.55 32.03
CA GLY A 115 8.06 36.00 31.80
C GLY A 115 8.96 36.72 32.81
N SER A 116 9.08 36.18 34.03
CA SER A 116 9.99 36.70 35.05
C SER A 116 11.48 36.52 34.70
N HIS A 117 11.81 35.54 33.84
CA HIS A 117 13.16 35.31 33.32
C HIS A 117 13.45 36.03 31.99
N LEU A 118 12.42 36.25 31.15
CA LEU A 118 12.58 36.82 29.81
C LEU A 118 12.47 38.34 29.76
N ILE A 119 11.72 38.95 30.68
CA ILE A 119 11.48 40.40 30.72
C ILE A 119 12.12 40.98 31.99
N PRO A 120 13.20 41.79 31.86
CA PRO A 120 13.81 42.47 33.00
C PRO A 120 12.77 43.31 33.75
N GLY A 121 12.64 43.10 35.06
CA GLY A 121 11.69 43.83 35.93
C GLY A 121 10.30 43.20 36.06
N MET A 122 9.95 42.18 35.25
CA MET A 122 8.68 41.47 35.40
C MET A 122 8.60 40.66 36.70
N HIS A 123 9.73 40.07 37.13
CA HIS A 123 9.82 39.40 38.43
C HIS A 123 9.51 40.36 39.59
N GLU A 124 10.11 41.56 39.59
CA GLU A 124 9.81 42.59 40.59
C GLU A 124 8.36 43.08 40.52
N TRP A 125 7.80 43.21 39.31
CA TRP A 125 6.42 43.60 39.11
C TRP A 125 5.44 42.56 39.69
N VAL A 126 5.67 41.27 39.42
CA VAL A 126 4.85 40.18 40.00
C VAL A 126 4.95 40.18 41.52
N ILE A 127 6.17 40.30 42.07
CA ILE A 127 6.37 40.36 43.52
C ILE A 127 5.68 41.58 44.14
N LYS A 128 5.77 42.76 43.53
CA LYS A 128 5.15 44.00 44.04
C LYS A 128 3.63 44.00 43.93
N THR A 129 3.06 43.37 42.89
CA THR A 129 1.62 43.46 42.59
C THR A 129 0.83 42.30 43.18
N ILE A 130 1.34 41.08 43.05
CA ILE A 130 0.66 39.83 43.44
C ILE A 130 1.26 39.28 44.73
N GLY A 131 2.58 39.36 44.88
CA GLY A 131 3.32 38.72 45.97
C GLY A 131 3.76 37.29 45.60
N LEU A 132 4.94 36.88 46.06
CA LEU A 132 5.56 35.59 45.70
C LEU A 132 4.67 34.39 46.10
N GLN A 133 4.21 34.36 47.36
CA GLN A 133 3.38 33.27 47.88
C GLN A 133 2.03 33.16 47.17
N GLN A 134 1.40 34.30 46.86
CA GLN A 134 0.13 34.33 46.15
C GLN A 134 0.29 33.88 44.69
N SER A 135 1.39 34.25 44.04
CA SER A 135 1.75 33.74 42.71
C SER A 135 1.82 32.21 42.73
N TRP A 136 2.49 31.61 43.73
CA TRP A 136 2.57 30.16 43.87
C TRP A 136 1.21 29.49 44.11
N TYR A 137 0.31 30.09 44.88
CA TYR A 137 -1.05 29.56 45.04
C TYR A 137 -1.85 29.59 43.74
N TRP A 138 -1.72 30.65 42.94
CA TRP A 138 -2.33 30.72 41.61
C TRP A 138 -1.76 29.67 40.66
N GLN A 139 -0.43 29.53 40.62
CA GLN A 139 0.23 28.52 39.82
C GLN A 139 -0.17 27.10 40.25
N PHE A 140 -0.26 26.83 41.55
CA PHE A 140 -0.75 25.57 42.10
C PHE A 140 -2.18 25.27 41.62
N ALA A 141 -3.11 26.22 41.81
CA ALA A 141 -4.52 26.01 41.46
C ALA A 141 -4.71 25.76 39.96
N LEU A 142 -4.07 26.58 39.11
CA LEU A 142 -4.14 26.42 37.65
C LEU A 142 -3.50 25.11 37.20
N THR A 143 -2.34 24.75 37.75
CA THR A 143 -1.65 23.50 37.40
C THR A 143 -2.45 22.29 37.87
N LEU A 144 -3.04 22.33 39.06
CA LEU A 144 -3.93 21.27 39.53
C LEU A 144 -5.10 21.06 38.57
N LEU A 145 -5.72 22.13 38.07
CA LEU A 145 -6.79 22.04 37.06
C LEU A 145 -6.29 21.43 35.74
N VAL A 146 -5.08 21.81 35.28
CA VAL A 146 -4.45 21.20 34.10
C VAL A 146 -4.22 19.70 34.30
N LEU A 147 -3.69 19.29 35.45
CA LEU A 147 -3.37 17.89 35.71
C LEU A 147 -4.62 17.02 35.90
N THR A 148 -5.67 17.55 36.54
CA THR A 148 -6.89 16.81 36.90
C THR A 148 -7.95 16.76 35.80
N ILE A 149 -7.95 17.73 34.87
CA ILE A 149 -8.94 17.78 33.78
C ILE A 149 -8.30 17.27 32.46
N PRO A 150 -7.52 18.06 31.70
CA PRO A 150 -6.96 17.57 30.43
C PRO A 150 -5.81 16.57 30.64
N GLY A 151 -5.05 16.68 31.74
CA GLY A 151 -3.93 15.80 32.09
C GLY A 151 -4.33 14.43 32.63
N ARG A 152 -5.57 14.26 33.10
CA ARG A 152 -6.06 13.05 33.78
C ARG A 152 -5.78 11.76 33.02
N ARG A 153 -5.88 11.81 31.69
CA ARG A 153 -5.64 10.69 30.78
C ARG A 153 -4.25 10.08 30.92
N PHE A 154 -3.23 10.89 31.20
CA PHE A 154 -1.85 10.42 31.29
C PHE A 154 -1.66 9.61 32.57
N TYR A 155 -2.27 10.03 33.67
CA TYR A 155 -2.23 9.32 34.96
C TYR A 155 -3.05 8.03 34.93
N LEU A 156 -4.26 8.07 34.37
CA LEU A 156 -5.14 6.90 34.26
C LEU A 156 -4.52 5.78 33.41
N LYS A 157 -3.68 6.11 32.42
CA LYS A 157 -2.99 5.12 31.58
C LYS A 157 -1.58 4.80 32.08
N GLY A 158 -0.84 5.81 32.53
CA GLY A 158 0.58 5.73 32.87
C GLY A 158 0.88 4.93 34.14
N PHE A 159 0.19 5.20 35.26
CA PHE A 159 0.45 4.46 36.49
C PHE A 159 0.10 2.96 36.38
N PRO A 160 -1.05 2.58 35.79
CA PRO A 160 -1.32 1.16 35.55
C PRO A 160 -0.35 0.48 34.58
N ALA A 161 0.22 1.22 33.61
CA ALA A 161 1.25 0.68 32.72
C ALA A 161 2.58 0.44 33.46
N LEU A 162 2.96 1.35 34.34
CA LEU A 162 4.13 1.20 35.22
C LEU A 162 3.98 0.01 36.19
N ALA A 163 2.81 -0.12 36.83
CA ALA A 163 2.52 -1.21 37.76
C ALA A 163 2.58 -2.59 37.08
N ARG A 164 2.30 -2.65 35.77
CA ARG A 164 2.40 -3.86 34.95
C ARG A 164 3.80 -4.11 34.37
N LEU A 165 4.82 -3.38 34.83
CA LEU A 165 6.20 -3.42 34.32
C LEU A 165 6.30 -3.21 32.81
N ALA A 166 5.38 -2.42 32.26
CA ALA A 166 5.31 -2.14 30.85
C ALA A 166 5.17 -0.61 30.64
N PRO A 167 6.19 0.17 31.04
CA PRO A 167 6.13 1.62 30.92
C PRO A 167 5.99 2.05 29.46
N ASP A 168 5.13 3.04 29.24
CA ASP A 168 4.86 3.65 27.96
C ASP A 168 5.06 5.17 28.03
N MET A 169 4.75 5.89 26.95
CA MET A 169 4.78 7.35 26.95
C MET A 169 3.94 7.95 28.07
N ASN A 170 2.73 7.45 28.33
CA ASN A 170 1.87 8.00 29.38
C ASN A 170 2.53 7.83 30.76
N SER A 171 3.29 6.77 30.95
CA SER A 171 4.07 6.50 32.16
C SER A 171 5.18 7.53 32.37
N LEU A 172 5.95 7.85 31.32
CA LEU A 172 7.01 8.88 31.38
C LEU A 172 6.43 10.26 31.75
N VAL A 173 5.30 10.62 31.15
CA VAL A 173 4.61 11.89 31.40
C VAL A 173 4.08 11.91 32.83
N ALA A 174 3.36 10.87 33.25
CA ALA A 174 2.80 10.77 34.60
C ALA A 174 3.88 10.91 35.67
N VAL A 175 5.01 10.20 35.53
CA VAL A 175 6.13 10.29 36.47
C VAL A 175 6.76 11.68 36.46
N GLY A 176 7.06 12.23 35.28
CA GLY A 176 7.70 13.54 35.15
C GLY A 176 6.85 14.69 35.70
N THR A 177 5.57 14.74 35.35
CA THR A 177 4.66 15.81 35.81
C THR A 177 4.28 15.64 37.26
N SER A 178 4.13 14.40 37.78
CA SER A 178 3.94 14.17 39.21
C SER A 178 5.16 14.56 40.04
N ALA A 179 6.38 14.29 39.56
CA ALA A 179 7.60 14.68 40.26
C ALA A 179 7.73 16.22 40.36
N ALA A 180 7.52 16.93 39.24
CA ALA A 180 7.54 18.39 39.21
C ALA A 180 6.43 19.00 40.10
N PHE A 181 5.19 18.51 39.99
CA PHE A 181 4.07 19.00 40.79
C PHE A 181 4.23 18.68 42.28
N GLY A 182 4.66 17.47 42.63
CA GLY A 182 4.87 17.04 44.01
C GLY A 182 5.96 17.85 44.72
N TYR A 183 7.08 18.11 44.04
CA TYR A 183 8.12 19.00 44.55
C TYR A 183 7.58 20.41 44.80
N SER A 184 6.86 20.95 43.82
CA SER A 184 6.27 22.30 43.90
C SER A 184 5.27 22.41 45.04
N LEU A 185 4.50 21.34 45.33
CA LEU A 185 3.58 21.28 46.44
C LEU A 185 4.31 21.41 47.79
N VAL A 186 5.40 20.65 47.97
CA VAL A 186 6.23 20.73 49.18
C VAL A 186 6.85 22.12 49.31
N ALA A 187 7.38 22.68 48.23
CA ALA A 187 7.96 24.02 48.22
C ALA A 187 6.93 25.12 48.56
N THR A 188 5.68 24.95 48.16
CA THR A 188 4.62 25.95 48.37
C THR A 188 4.04 25.92 49.79
N PHE A 189 3.75 24.71 50.30
CA PHE A 189 2.96 24.54 51.53
C PHE A 189 3.79 24.16 52.75
N THR A 190 4.96 23.55 52.55
CA THR A 190 5.85 23.08 53.61
C THR A 190 7.32 23.36 53.26
N PRO A 191 7.70 24.62 53.02
CA PRO A 191 9.05 24.98 52.57
C PRO A 191 10.13 24.58 53.59
N ASP A 192 9.80 24.50 54.88
CA ASP A 192 10.72 24.14 55.96
C ASP A 192 11.27 22.69 55.86
N LEU A 193 10.62 21.83 55.08
CA LEU A 193 11.09 20.47 54.80
C LEU A 193 12.23 20.43 53.75
N LEU A 194 12.45 21.54 53.04
CA LEU A 194 13.44 21.64 51.98
C LEU A 194 14.71 22.33 52.49
N PRO A 195 15.91 21.92 52.03
CA PRO A 195 17.15 22.61 52.38
C PRO A 195 17.12 24.09 52.00
N GLU A 196 17.77 24.94 52.79
CA GLU A 196 17.85 26.38 52.51
C GLU A 196 18.38 26.65 51.09
N GLY A 197 17.71 27.53 50.35
CA GLY A 197 18.04 27.88 48.96
C GLY A 197 17.50 26.93 47.88
N THR A 198 16.79 25.85 48.23
CA THR A 198 16.16 24.93 47.25
C THR A 198 14.70 25.28 46.93
N VAL A 199 14.07 26.19 47.66
CA VAL A 199 12.63 26.50 47.55
C VAL A 199 12.33 27.23 46.24
N ASN A 200 12.01 26.47 45.20
CA ASN A 200 11.55 26.94 43.90
C ASN A 200 10.34 26.09 43.49
N VAL A 201 9.47 26.64 42.64
CA VAL A 201 8.33 25.89 42.09
C VAL A 201 8.58 25.52 40.63
N TYR A 202 7.98 24.41 40.21
CA TYR A 202 8.06 23.84 38.86
C TYR A 202 6.66 23.53 38.32
N TYR A 203 5.66 24.33 38.72
CA TYR A 203 4.28 24.20 38.28
C TYR A 203 4.15 24.43 36.77
N GLU A 204 4.93 25.38 36.23
CA GLU A 204 5.04 25.69 34.81
C GLU A 204 5.52 24.48 34.00
N ALA A 205 6.52 23.75 34.51
CA ALA A 205 7.01 22.55 33.84
C ALA A 205 5.86 21.54 33.69
N ALA A 206 5.19 21.18 34.80
CA ALA A 206 4.09 20.21 34.77
C ALA A 206 2.93 20.64 33.85
N ALA A 207 2.50 21.91 33.91
CA ALA A 207 1.40 22.42 33.12
C ALA A 207 1.71 22.48 31.61
N VAL A 208 2.89 23.01 31.26
CA VAL A 208 3.31 23.20 29.86
C VAL A 208 3.60 21.88 29.19
N ILE A 209 4.20 20.90 29.90
CA ILE A 209 4.41 19.54 29.39
C ILE A 209 3.07 18.93 28.93
N VAL A 210 2.03 19.00 29.77
CA VAL A 210 0.70 18.48 29.43
C VAL A 210 0.14 19.17 28.18
N ALA A 211 0.22 20.49 28.11
CA ALA A 211 -0.27 21.26 26.96
C ALA A 211 0.48 20.89 25.66
N LEU A 212 1.81 20.81 25.69
CA LEU A 212 2.63 20.49 24.51
C LEU A 212 2.45 19.04 24.04
N ILE A 213 2.27 18.09 24.94
CA ILE A 213 2.00 16.70 24.57
C ILE A 213 0.59 16.56 23.98
N LEU A 214 -0.40 17.26 24.53
CA LEU A 214 -1.73 17.33 23.93
C LEU A 214 -1.69 17.99 22.55
N LEU A 215 -0.84 19.00 22.35
CA LEU A 215 -0.61 19.60 21.03
C LEU A 215 -0.05 18.56 20.07
N GLY A 216 0.99 17.81 20.48
CA GLY A 216 1.55 16.71 19.69
C GLY A 216 0.49 15.67 19.30
N ARG A 217 -0.32 15.21 20.26
CA ARG A 217 -1.42 14.25 20.01
C ARG A 217 -2.52 14.80 19.11
N PHE A 218 -2.88 16.07 19.25
CA PHE A 218 -3.86 16.72 18.40
C PHE A 218 -3.34 16.84 16.95
N LEU A 219 -2.09 17.24 16.77
CA LEU A 219 -1.44 17.31 15.46
C LEU A 219 -1.33 15.93 14.82
N GLU A 220 -1.00 14.91 15.61
CA GLU A 220 -1.04 13.50 15.22
C GLU A 220 -2.43 13.08 14.73
N ALA A 221 -3.47 13.26 15.54
CA ALA A 221 -4.84 12.88 15.19
C ALA A 221 -5.33 13.62 13.94
N ARG A 222 -5.01 14.93 13.82
CA ARG A 222 -5.33 15.74 12.64
C ARG A 222 -4.63 15.21 11.38
N ALA A 223 -3.38 14.79 11.49
CA ALA A 223 -2.63 14.27 10.35
C ALA A 223 -3.09 12.86 9.94
N LYS A 224 -3.36 11.97 10.91
CA LYS A 224 -3.98 10.67 10.67
C LYS A 224 -5.32 10.79 9.94
N GLY A 225 -6.16 11.76 10.34
CA GLY A 225 -7.43 12.01 9.63
C GLY A 225 -7.25 12.44 8.16
N ARG A 226 -6.11 13.04 7.81
CA ARG A 226 -5.76 13.41 6.42
C ARG A 226 -5.15 12.28 5.61
N THR A 227 -4.63 11.24 6.26
CA THR A 227 -4.00 10.11 5.56
C THR A 227 -5.03 9.10 5.07
N SER A 228 -6.20 9.02 5.72
CA SER A 228 -7.38 8.28 5.24
C SER A 228 -8.09 8.92 4.04
N GLU A 229 -7.67 10.10 3.58
CA GLU A 229 -8.34 10.84 2.50
C GLU A 229 -8.24 10.14 1.14
N ALA A 230 -7.17 9.37 0.89
CA ALA A 230 -7.02 8.62 -0.36
C ALA A 230 -8.08 7.51 -0.48
N ILE A 231 -8.34 6.77 0.60
CA ILE A 231 -9.44 5.80 0.65
C ILE A 231 -10.78 6.52 0.55
N LYS A 232 -10.98 7.65 1.25
CA LYS A 232 -12.21 8.44 1.12
C LYS A 232 -12.49 8.90 -0.30
N ARG A 233 -11.45 9.20 -1.09
CA ARG A 233 -11.62 9.51 -2.51
C ARG A 233 -12.10 8.30 -3.29
N LEU A 234 -11.54 7.12 -3.06
CA LEU A 234 -11.99 5.86 -3.68
C LEU A 234 -13.44 5.51 -3.30
N VAL A 235 -13.80 5.57 -2.01
CA VAL A 235 -15.19 5.39 -1.55
C VAL A 235 -16.09 6.45 -2.18
N GLY A 236 -15.61 7.69 -2.23
CA GLY A 236 -16.30 8.80 -2.89
C GLY A 236 -16.48 8.64 -4.40
N LEU A 237 -15.89 7.63 -5.05
CA LEU A 237 -16.15 7.28 -6.44
C LEU A 237 -17.46 6.50 -6.61
N GLN A 238 -17.91 5.76 -5.60
CA GLN A 238 -19.15 4.96 -5.66
C GLN A 238 -20.37 5.85 -5.92
N ALA A 239 -21.23 5.43 -6.86
CA ALA A 239 -22.53 6.05 -7.05
C ALA A 239 -23.45 5.64 -5.89
N ARG A 240 -24.31 6.54 -5.43
CA ARG A 240 -25.27 6.25 -4.35
C ARG A 240 -26.60 5.73 -4.85
N VAL A 241 -26.94 6.06 -6.09
CA VAL A 241 -28.23 5.76 -6.74
C VAL A 241 -27.94 5.10 -8.08
N ALA A 242 -28.74 4.11 -8.45
CA ALA A 242 -28.71 3.44 -9.74
C ALA A 242 -30.08 3.55 -10.43
N HIS A 243 -30.08 3.79 -11.75
CA HIS A 243 -31.27 3.89 -12.58
C HIS A 243 -31.61 2.52 -13.18
N VAL A 244 -32.40 1.71 -12.47
CA VAL A 244 -32.67 0.32 -12.86
C VAL A 244 -33.93 0.22 -13.70
N LEU A 245 -33.88 -0.51 -14.81
CA LEU A 245 -35.02 -0.83 -15.66
C LEU A 245 -35.77 -2.04 -15.09
N ARG A 246 -36.92 -1.80 -14.45
CA ARG A 246 -37.83 -2.85 -13.95
C ARG A 246 -39.21 -2.67 -14.58
N GLU A 247 -39.80 -3.76 -15.08
CA GLU A 247 -41.13 -3.76 -15.71
C GLU A 247 -41.29 -2.71 -16.84
N GLY A 248 -40.22 -2.45 -17.59
CA GLY A 248 -40.21 -1.47 -18.69
C GLY A 248 -40.21 0.00 -18.26
N ARG A 249 -39.96 0.29 -16.97
CA ARG A 249 -39.79 1.65 -16.43
C ARG A 249 -38.46 1.78 -15.70
N ILE A 250 -37.89 2.97 -15.76
CA ILE A 250 -36.67 3.30 -15.01
C ILE A 250 -37.07 3.71 -13.60
N VAL A 251 -36.48 3.07 -12.59
CA VAL A 251 -36.69 3.33 -11.17
C VAL A 251 -35.35 3.63 -10.52
N ASP A 252 -35.30 4.72 -9.75
CA ASP A 252 -34.12 5.12 -8.99
C ASP A 252 -34.11 4.37 -7.67
N ILE A 253 -33.10 3.53 -7.45
CA ILE A 253 -32.91 2.78 -6.20
C ILE A 253 -31.52 3.06 -5.61
N PRO A 254 -31.34 2.92 -4.29
CA PRO A 254 -30.01 2.90 -3.68
C PRO A 254 -29.13 1.83 -4.33
N VAL A 255 -27.83 2.11 -4.51
CA VAL A 255 -26.90 1.17 -5.14
C VAL A 255 -26.82 -0.19 -4.41
N ASP A 256 -27.04 -0.17 -3.09
CA ASP A 256 -27.03 -1.36 -2.24
C ASP A 256 -28.22 -2.31 -2.49
N GLU A 257 -29.27 -1.83 -3.17
CA GLU A 257 -30.46 -2.61 -3.54
C GLU A 257 -30.38 -3.19 -4.96
N VAL A 258 -29.31 -2.89 -5.71
CA VAL A 258 -29.08 -3.44 -7.06
C VAL A 258 -28.70 -4.91 -6.95
N VAL A 259 -29.36 -5.76 -7.74
CA VAL A 259 -29.08 -7.20 -7.77
C VAL A 259 -28.38 -7.63 -9.06
N LEU A 260 -27.70 -8.77 -9.01
CA LEU A 260 -27.07 -9.37 -10.19
C LEU A 260 -28.10 -9.57 -11.31
N GLY A 261 -27.72 -9.18 -12.53
CA GLY A 261 -28.58 -9.25 -13.71
C GLY A 261 -29.53 -8.08 -13.92
N ASP A 262 -29.64 -7.13 -12.98
CA ASP A 262 -30.42 -5.89 -13.19
C ASP A 262 -29.87 -5.12 -14.41
N CYS A 263 -30.77 -4.58 -15.24
CA CYS A 263 -30.41 -3.68 -16.33
C CYS A 263 -30.40 -2.24 -15.82
N VAL A 264 -29.26 -1.56 -15.91
CA VAL A 264 -29.05 -0.22 -15.39
C VAL A 264 -28.80 0.75 -16.55
N GLU A 265 -29.54 1.86 -16.59
CA GLU A 265 -29.27 2.97 -17.50
C GLU A 265 -28.19 3.88 -16.90
N VAL A 266 -27.21 4.26 -17.71
CA VAL A 266 -26.20 5.26 -17.35
C VAL A 266 -26.20 6.37 -18.39
N ARG A 267 -26.43 7.60 -17.94
CA ARG A 267 -26.52 8.77 -18.82
C ARG A 267 -25.14 9.39 -19.08
N PRO A 268 -25.01 10.23 -20.11
CA PRO A 268 -23.79 11.00 -20.33
C PRO A 268 -23.38 11.83 -19.09
N GLY A 269 -22.12 11.71 -18.68
CA GLY A 269 -21.55 12.39 -17.50
C GLY A 269 -21.81 11.70 -16.16
N GLU A 270 -22.64 10.66 -16.12
CA GLU A 270 -22.92 9.92 -14.88
C GLU A 270 -21.83 8.89 -14.58
N ARG A 271 -21.73 8.53 -13.30
CA ARG A 271 -20.88 7.42 -12.87
C ARG A 271 -21.60 6.11 -13.04
N ILE A 272 -20.86 5.11 -13.48
CA ILE A 272 -21.36 3.74 -13.58
C ILE A 272 -21.55 3.22 -12.14
N PRO A 273 -22.76 2.79 -11.73
CA PRO A 273 -23.03 2.47 -10.32
C PRO A 273 -22.49 1.10 -9.89
N VAL A 274 -22.49 0.11 -10.79
CA VAL A 274 -22.06 -1.26 -10.52
C VAL A 274 -21.28 -1.81 -11.71
N ASP A 275 -20.51 -2.88 -11.50
CA ASP A 275 -19.80 -3.55 -12.59
C ASP A 275 -20.80 -4.26 -13.49
N GLY A 276 -20.58 -4.23 -14.80
CA GLY A 276 -21.55 -4.73 -15.76
C GLY A 276 -21.01 -4.98 -17.15
N GLU A 277 -21.88 -5.49 -18.00
CA GLU A 277 -21.65 -5.66 -19.42
C GLU A 277 -22.64 -4.78 -20.19
N VAL A 278 -22.16 -3.97 -21.13
CA VAL A 278 -23.01 -3.11 -21.96
C VAL A 278 -23.90 -3.99 -22.83
N THR A 279 -25.22 -3.83 -22.70
CA THR A 279 -26.19 -4.51 -23.56
C THR A 279 -26.61 -3.62 -24.72
N GLU A 280 -26.72 -2.31 -24.50
CA GLU A 280 -27.13 -1.33 -25.51
C GLU A 280 -26.35 -0.02 -25.38
N GLY A 281 -26.17 0.68 -26.50
CA GLY A 281 -25.47 1.96 -26.57
C GLY A 281 -23.99 1.88 -26.94
N ARG A 282 -23.40 3.05 -27.15
CA ARG A 282 -21.96 3.25 -27.42
C ARG A 282 -21.52 4.56 -26.79
N SER A 283 -20.44 4.53 -26.03
CA SER A 283 -19.88 5.71 -25.36
C SER A 283 -18.39 5.52 -25.09
N PHE A 284 -17.74 6.60 -24.69
CA PHE A 284 -16.40 6.56 -24.11
C PHE A 284 -16.53 6.59 -22.59
N VAL A 285 -15.81 5.71 -21.91
CA VAL A 285 -15.77 5.63 -20.45
C VAL A 285 -14.39 6.05 -19.98
N ASP A 286 -14.35 7.01 -19.06
CA ASP A 286 -13.13 7.42 -18.38
C ASP A 286 -12.88 6.48 -17.20
N GLU A 287 -11.85 5.64 -17.33
CA GLU A 287 -11.41 4.68 -16.32
C GLU A 287 -10.15 5.15 -15.58
N SER A 288 -9.70 6.39 -15.82
CA SER A 288 -8.41 6.93 -15.34
C SER A 288 -8.23 6.88 -13.83
N MET A 289 -9.33 7.01 -13.07
CA MET A 289 -9.34 6.96 -11.61
C MET A 289 -9.03 5.58 -11.03
N ILE A 290 -9.18 4.52 -11.82
CA ILE A 290 -8.94 3.12 -11.41
C ILE A 290 -7.70 2.56 -12.12
N THR A 291 -7.60 2.77 -13.43
CA THR A 291 -6.52 2.19 -14.26
C THR A 291 -5.27 3.07 -14.29
N GLY A 292 -5.41 4.37 -13.97
CA GLY A 292 -4.36 5.38 -14.15
C GLY A 292 -4.20 5.85 -15.60
N GLU A 293 -4.96 5.30 -16.55
CA GLU A 293 -4.83 5.63 -17.97
C GLU A 293 -5.68 6.86 -18.33
N PRO A 294 -5.09 7.93 -18.89
CA PRO A 294 -5.80 9.20 -19.09
C PRO A 294 -6.73 9.21 -20.32
N ILE A 295 -6.63 8.21 -21.21
CA ILE A 295 -7.40 8.17 -22.45
C ILE A 295 -8.69 7.37 -22.19
N PRO A 296 -9.87 7.96 -22.41
CA PRO A 296 -11.14 7.26 -22.28
C PRO A 296 -11.22 6.06 -23.23
N VAL A 297 -11.75 4.95 -22.74
CA VAL A 297 -11.88 3.70 -23.49
C VAL A 297 -13.26 3.65 -24.14
N GLU A 298 -13.30 3.30 -25.42
CA GLU A 298 -14.57 3.10 -26.12
C GLU A 298 -15.27 1.82 -25.64
N LYS A 299 -16.58 1.92 -25.37
CA LYS A 299 -17.44 0.82 -24.94
C LYS A 299 -18.67 0.72 -25.85
N SER A 300 -18.94 -0.48 -26.32
CA SER A 300 -20.11 -0.86 -27.12
C SER A 300 -20.78 -2.10 -26.53
N ALA A 301 -21.91 -2.53 -27.11
CA ALA A 301 -22.56 -3.79 -26.72
C ALA A 301 -21.54 -4.96 -26.62
N GLY A 302 -21.62 -5.73 -25.53
CA GLY A 302 -20.67 -6.78 -25.17
C GLY A 302 -19.42 -6.32 -24.40
N SER A 303 -19.20 -5.01 -24.23
CA SER A 303 -18.05 -4.48 -23.50
C SER A 303 -18.28 -4.54 -21.98
N ALA A 304 -17.27 -4.97 -21.23
CA ALA A 304 -17.27 -4.86 -19.77
C ALA A 304 -17.03 -3.40 -19.31
N VAL A 305 -17.72 -3.01 -18.25
CA VAL A 305 -17.62 -1.70 -17.59
C VAL A 305 -17.50 -1.88 -16.08
N VAL A 306 -16.77 -0.96 -15.44
CA VAL A 306 -16.44 -1.02 -14.02
C VAL A 306 -17.18 0.09 -13.26
N GLY A 307 -17.74 -0.24 -12.11
CA GLY A 307 -18.40 0.70 -11.20
C GLY A 307 -17.45 1.78 -10.69
N GLY A 308 -17.96 3.01 -10.57
CA GLY A 308 -17.19 4.20 -10.17
C GLY A 308 -16.51 4.95 -11.33
N THR A 309 -16.40 4.33 -12.51
CA THR A 309 -15.91 5.00 -13.73
C THR A 309 -16.94 5.99 -14.28
N VAL A 310 -16.49 6.94 -15.09
CA VAL A 310 -17.35 8.03 -15.58
C VAL A 310 -17.70 7.81 -17.04
N ASN A 311 -19.00 7.69 -17.33
CA ASN A 311 -19.51 7.68 -18.68
C ASN A 311 -19.43 9.09 -19.30
N GLN A 312 -18.95 9.23 -20.53
CA GLN A 312 -18.78 10.55 -21.15
C GLN A 312 -19.99 11.00 -21.96
N LYS A 313 -20.05 10.66 -23.26
CA LYS A 313 -20.93 11.35 -24.22
C LYS A 313 -22.19 10.57 -24.62
N GLY A 314 -22.16 9.24 -24.58
CA GLY A 314 -23.28 8.37 -24.97
C GLY A 314 -24.09 7.87 -23.77
N ALA A 315 -25.33 7.43 -24.00
CA ALA A 315 -26.08 6.66 -23.01
C ALA A 315 -25.73 5.18 -23.15
N LEU A 316 -25.63 4.48 -22.03
CA LEU A 316 -25.34 3.05 -21.96
C LEU A 316 -26.44 2.36 -21.17
N THR A 317 -26.83 1.17 -21.60
CA THR A 317 -27.56 0.22 -20.76
C THR A 317 -26.63 -0.93 -20.46
N LEU A 318 -26.47 -1.25 -19.18
CA LEU A 318 -25.59 -2.31 -18.71
C LEU A 318 -26.35 -3.33 -17.89
N ARG A 319 -26.00 -4.60 -18.06
CA ARG A 319 -26.45 -5.70 -17.21
C ARG A 319 -25.46 -5.86 -16.07
N ALA A 320 -25.93 -5.78 -14.83
CA ALA A 320 -25.09 -5.92 -13.64
C ALA A 320 -24.43 -7.31 -13.57
N THR A 321 -23.10 -7.35 -13.44
CA THR A 321 -22.29 -8.58 -13.36
C THR A 321 -21.64 -8.76 -11.98
N ALA A 322 -21.41 -7.68 -11.24
CA ALA A 322 -21.02 -7.71 -9.83
C ALA A 322 -21.63 -6.52 -9.08
N VAL A 323 -22.08 -6.76 -7.83
CA VAL A 323 -22.77 -5.76 -7.00
C VAL A 323 -22.22 -5.75 -5.56
N GLY A 324 -22.38 -4.64 -4.85
CA GLY A 324 -21.91 -4.48 -3.47
C GLY A 324 -20.42 -4.80 -3.30
N GLY A 325 -20.10 -5.65 -2.31
CA GLY A 325 -18.74 -6.05 -1.99
C GLY A 325 -17.99 -6.88 -3.06
N GLN A 326 -18.70 -7.31 -4.12
CA GLN A 326 -18.12 -8.04 -5.24
C GLN A 326 -17.65 -7.13 -6.38
N THR A 327 -17.99 -5.84 -6.35
CA THR A 327 -17.53 -4.87 -7.36
C THR A 327 -16.01 -4.68 -7.29
N MET A 328 -15.39 -4.40 -8.43
CA MET A 328 -13.95 -4.14 -8.54
C MET A 328 -13.54 -3.02 -7.59
N LEU A 329 -14.31 -1.94 -7.50
CA LEU A 329 -14.02 -0.83 -6.59
C LEU A 329 -14.05 -1.27 -5.11
N ALA A 330 -15.01 -2.11 -4.70
CA ALA A 330 -15.04 -2.66 -3.34
C ALA A 330 -13.84 -3.59 -3.09
N GLN A 331 -13.42 -4.38 -4.08
CA GLN A 331 -12.22 -5.20 -3.98
C GLN A 331 -10.96 -4.34 -3.84
N ILE A 332 -10.83 -3.26 -4.62
CA ILE A 332 -9.73 -2.29 -4.51
C ILE A 332 -9.66 -1.73 -3.10
N ILE A 333 -10.78 -1.27 -2.54
CA ILE A 333 -10.85 -0.73 -1.18
C ILE A 333 -10.36 -1.78 -0.17
N ARG A 334 -10.87 -3.02 -0.27
CA ARG A 334 -10.46 -4.13 0.61
C ARG A 334 -8.96 -4.44 0.51
N LEU A 335 -8.38 -4.43 -0.70
CA LEU A 335 -6.94 -4.65 -0.90
C LEU A 335 -6.10 -3.53 -0.27
N VAL A 336 -6.51 -2.28 -0.45
CA VAL A 336 -5.83 -1.12 0.14
C VAL A 336 -5.89 -1.17 1.67
N GLU A 337 -7.05 -1.49 2.24
CA GLU A 337 -7.22 -1.72 3.69
C GLU A 337 -6.33 -2.86 4.20
N GLN A 338 -6.29 -3.98 3.47
CA GLN A 338 -5.48 -5.14 3.83
C GLN A 338 -3.98 -4.80 3.86
N ALA A 339 -3.50 -4.07 2.86
CA ALA A 339 -2.10 -3.64 2.81
C ALA A 339 -1.75 -2.68 3.93
N GLN A 340 -2.65 -1.74 4.26
CA GLN A 340 -2.48 -0.85 5.41
C GLN A 340 -2.47 -1.62 6.73
N GLY A 341 -3.22 -2.72 6.82
CA GLY A 341 -3.32 -3.61 7.97
C GLY A 341 -2.05 -4.41 8.26
N SER A 342 -1.27 -4.73 7.23
CA SER A 342 -0.09 -5.61 7.35
C SER A 342 1.14 -4.93 7.98
N LYS A 343 1.89 -5.67 8.79
CA LYS A 343 3.16 -5.20 9.37
C LYS A 343 4.31 -5.42 8.39
N LEU A 344 5.19 -4.42 8.27
CA LEU A 344 6.45 -4.60 7.55
C LEU A 344 7.58 -5.13 8.46
N PRO A 345 8.57 -5.83 7.87
CA PRO A 345 9.80 -6.18 8.58
C PRO A 345 10.48 -4.98 9.25
N ILE A 346 10.50 -3.81 8.59
CA ILE A 346 11.09 -2.59 9.19
C ILE A 346 10.35 -2.11 10.44
N GLN A 347 9.02 -2.31 10.52
CA GLN A 347 8.23 -1.95 11.70
C GLN A 347 8.54 -2.89 12.88
N ALA A 348 8.78 -4.18 12.61
CA ALA A 348 9.15 -5.13 13.65
C ALA A 348 10.49 -4.75 14.33
N VAL A 349 11.44 -4.20 13.56
CA VAL A 349 12.69 -3.66 14.11
C VAL A 349 12.42 -2.49 15.05
N VAL A 350 11.54 -1.57 14.66
CA VAL A 350 11.15 -0.40 15.46
C VAL A 350 10.46 -0.81 16.76
N ASP A 351 9.56 -1.80 16.70
CA ASP A 351 8.88 -2.33 17.89
C ASP A 351 9.89 -2.93 18.87
N LYS A 352 10.89 -3.67 18.37
CA LYS A 352 11.97 -4.26 19.20
C LYS A 352 12.84 -3.18 19.85
N VAL A 353 13.16 -2.11 19.13
CA VAL A 353 13.93 -0.99 19.69
C VAL A 353 13.11 -0.27 20.77
N THR A 354 11.83 0.01 20.50
CA THR A 354 10.94 0.71 21.46
C THR A 354 10.80 -0.05 22.77
N LEU A 355 10.74 -1.40 22.72
CA LEU A 355 10.63 -2.26 23.89
C LEU A 355 11.78 -2.07 24.89
N TRP A 356 13.01 -1.87 24.40
CA TRP A 356 14.19 -1.65 25.23
C TRP A 356 14.47 -0.18 25.53
N PHE A 357 14.04 0.72 24.64
CA PHE A 357 14.31 2.14 24.73
C PHE A 357 13.69 2.78 25.98
N VAL A 358 12.41 2.50 26.28
CA VAL A 358 11.72 3.13 27.43
C VAL A 358 12.35 2.73 28.77
N PRO A 359 12.60 1.44 29.07
CA PRO A 359 13.31 1.05 30.30
C PRO A 359 14.72 1.66 30.41
N MET A 360 15.47 1.71 29.30
CA MET A 360 16.82 2.30 29.29
C MET A 360 16.77 3.79 29.62
N VAL A 361 15.83 4.53 29.05
CA VAL A 361 15.63 5.97 29.33
C VAL A 361 15.27 6.20 30.80
N MET A 362 14.39 5.39 31.38
CA MET A 362 14.04 5.49 32.80
C MET A 362 15.26 5.24 33.69
N LEU A 363 16.11 4.26 33.32
CA LEU A 363 17.37 4.01 34.01
C LEU A 363 18.32 5.21 33.89
N ILE A 364 18.48 5.79 32.70
CA ILE A 364 19.31 6.99 32.48
C ILE A 364 18.78 8.17 33.28
N ALA A 365 17.46 8.38 33.34
CA ALA A 365 16.87 9.44 34.13
C ALA A 365 17.12 9.25 35.63
N ALA A 366 16.97 8.02 36.15
CA ALA A 366 17.27 7.70 37.53
C ALA A 366 18.77 7.90 37.85
N LEU A 367 19.65 7.45 36.95
CA LEU A 367 21.09 7.65 37.09
C LEU A 367 21.45 9.15 37.06
N THR A 368 20.86 9.90 36.13
CA THR A 368 21.02 11.36 36.04
C THR A 368 20.62 12.02 37.36
N PHE A 369 19.46 11.66 37.90
CA PHE A 369 19.00 12.17 39.18
C PHE A 369 20.01 11.89 40.31
N VAL A 370 20.49 10.65 40.42
CA VAL A 370 21.47 10.25 41.46
C VAL A 370 22.81 10.98 41.29
N VAL A 371 23.33 11.07 40.06
CA VAL A 371 24.61 11.74 39.78
C VAL A 371 24.55 13.22 40.13
N TRP A 372 23.47 13.91 39.74
CA TRP A 372 23.28 15.33 40.08
C TRP A 372 23.05 15.54 41.57
N LEU A 373 22.40 14.60 42.26
CA LEU A 373 22.24 14.68 43.70
C LEU A 373 23.57 14.53 44.45
N ALA A 374 24.47 13.68 43.95
CA ALA A 374 25.76 13.39 44.58
C ALA A 374 26.87 14.39 44.21
N PHE A 375 26.91 14.85 42.94
CA PHE A 375 28.01 15.65 42.39
C PHE A 375 27.57 17.01 41.84
N GLY A 376 26.27 17.32 41.86
CA GLY A 376 25.74 18.56 41.33
C GLY A 376 26.10 19.77 42.20
N PRO A 377 26.10 21.00 41.63
CA PRO A 377 26.24 22.23 42.39
C PRO A 377 25.09 22.38 43.38
N SER A 378 25.35 23.02 44.51
CA SER A 378 24.30 23.42 45.44
C SER A 378 23.38 24.46 44.78
N PRO A 379 22.05 24.27 44.77
CA PRO A 379 21.29 23.20 45.44
C PRO A 379 21.14 21.94 44.56
N ALA A 380 21.75 20.82 44.98
CA ALA A 380 21.86 19.60 44.17
C ALA A 380 20.51 18.95 43.82
N LEU A 381 19.53 19.02 44.74
CA LEU A 381 18.20 18.43 44.56
C LEU A 381 17.43 19.06 43.38
N THR A 382 17.52 20.37 43.23
CA THR A 382 16.92 21.12 42.12
C THR A 382 17.48 20.65 40.78
N PHE A 383 18.81 20.58 40.66
CA PHE A 383 19.45 20.13 39.43
C PHE A 383 19.14 18.65 39.13
N ALA A 384 19.10 17.80 40.16
CA ALA A 384 18.73 16.40 40.00
C ALA A 384 17.31 16.22 39.44
N LEU A 385 16.35 16.97 40.00
CA LEU A 385 14.96 16.90 39.57
C LEU A 385 14.77 17.41 38.13
N ILE A 386 15.30 18.60 37.82
CA ILE A 386 15.14 19.23 36.49
C ILE A 386 15.75 18.35 35.40
N ASN A 387 17.00 17.89 35.58
CA ASN A 387 17.69 17.09 34.57
C ASN A 387 17.09 15.69 34.44
N GLY A 388 16.70 15.05 35.55
CA GLY A 388 16.00 13.77 35.51
C GLY A 388 14.67 13.85 34.75
N VAL A 389 13.87 14.87 35.02
CA VAL A 389 12.59 15.13 34.32
C VAL A 389 12.85 15.49 32.85
N ALA A 390 13.85 16.31 32.55
CA ALA A 390 14.23 16.65 31.18
C ALA A 390 14.59 15.40 30.35
N VAL A 391 15.33 14.45 30.92
CA VAL A 391 15.65 13.15 30.30
C VAL A 391 14.40 12.32 30.03
N LEU A 392 13.47 12.23 30.98
CA LEU A 392 12.21 11.47 30.80
C LEU A 392 11.36 12.06 29.66
N ILE A 393 11.29 13.39 29.55
CA ILE A 393 10.46 14.07 28.56
C ILE A 393 11.10 14.00 27.18
N ILE A 394 12.39 14.34 27.07
CA ILE A 394 13.05 14.41 25.76
C ILE A 394 13.04 13.06 25.06
N ALA A 395 12.96 11.97 25.81
CA ALA A 395 12.99 10.62 25.29
C ALA A 395 11.62 10.06 24.88
N CYS A 396 10.54 10.84 24.77
CA CYS A 396 9.31 10.27 24.20
C CYS A 396 9.52 9.82 22.74
N PRO A 397 9.28 8.54 22.39
CA PRO A 397 9.32 8.05 21.02
C PRO A 397 8.01 8.32 20.26
N CYS A 398 7.42 9.50 20.44
CA CYS A 398 6.07 9.83 19.97
C CYS A 398 5.95 9.73 18.44
N ALA A 399 6.93 10.27 17.70
CA ALA A 399 6.95 10.24 16.23
C ALA A 399 7.22 8.84 15.65
N MET A 400 7.84 7.96 16.43
CA MET A 400 8.32 6.65 16.00
C MET A 400 7.17 5.70 15.64
N GLY A 401 6.12 5.69 16.46
CA GLY A 401 4.96 4.82 16.24
C GLY A 401 4.11 5.19 15.02
N LEU A 402 4.37 6.35 14.40
CA LEU A 402 3.62 6.88 13.27
C LEU A 402 4.43 6.91 11.98
N ALA A 403 5.75 7.06 12.10
CA ALA A 403 6.68 7.19 11.00
C ALA A 403 6.42 6.16 9.88
N THR A 404 6.25 4.90 10.26
CA THR A 404 6.09 3.80 9.31
C THR A 404 4.64 3.67 8.81
N PRO A 405 3.61 3.55 9.68
CA PRO A 405 2.21 3.43 9.24
C PRO A 405 1.74 4.59 8.34
N THR A 406 2.14 5.82 8.65
CA THR A 406 1.74 6.99 7.86
C THR A 406 2.33 6.97 6.46
N SER A 407 3.62 6.64 6.31
CA SER A 407 4.26 6.56 4.99
C SER A 407 3.66 5.44 4.14
N ILE A 408 3.31 4.29 4.74
CA ILE A 408 2.62 3.20 4.03
C ILE A 408 1.25 3.65 3.56
N MET A 409 0.43 4.22 4.46
CA MET A 409 -0.93 4.66 4.13
C MET A 409 -0.94 5.67 2.98
N VAL A 410 -0.01 6.63 3.00
CA VAL A 410 0.14 7.59 1.90
C VAL A 410 0.68 6.93 0.63
N GLY A 411 1.66 6.03 0.76
CA GLY A 411 2.27 5.32 -0.36
C GLY A 411 1.29 4.39 -1.07
N THR A 412 0.58 3.52 -0.35
CA THR A 412 -0.43 2.62 -0.92
C THR A 412 -1.63 3.37 -1.46
N GLY A 413 -2.08 4.44 -0.78
CA GLY A 413 -3.13 5.31 -1.29
C GLY A 413 -2.75 5.98 -2.62
N ARG A 414 -1.51 6.50 -2.73
CA ARG A 414 -1.01 7.06 -3.99
C ARG A 414 -0.81 5.99 -5.07
N GLY A 415 -0.41 4.78 -4.68
CA GLY A 415 -0.33 3.63 -5.59
C GLY A 415 -1.68 3.32 -6.21
N ALA A 416 -2.74 3.26 -5.39
CA ALA A 416 -4.09 2.99 -5.87
C ALA A 416 -4.59 4.05 -6.87
N GLU A 417 -4.33 5.34 -6.61
CA GLU A 417 -4.63 6.42 -7.59
C GLU A 417 -3.87 6.26 -8.92
N MET A 418 -2.77 5.51 -8.95
CA MET A 418 -1.95 5.23 -10.12
C MET A 418 -2.24 3.85 -10.74
N GLY A 419 -3.29 3.15 -10.29
CA GLY A 419 -3.61 1.80 -10.74
C GLY A 419 -2.63 0.72 -10.24
N VAL A 420 -1.87 0.99 -9.17
CA VAL A 420 -0.92 0.06 -8.53
C VAL A 420 -1.44 -0.33 -7.13
N LEU A 421 -1.93 -1.55 -7.00
CA LEU A 421 -2.52 -2.03 -5.76
C LEU A 421 -1.56 -2.97 -5.03
N PHE A 422 -1.08 -2.54 -3.88
CA PHE A 422 -0.35 -3.41 -2.97
C PHE A 422 -1.38 -4.16 -2.13
N ARG A 423 -1.24 -5.49 -2.03
CA ARG A 423 -2.09 -6.32 -1.16
C ARG A 423 -1.46 -6.53 0.21
N LYS A 424 -0.13 -6.63 0.23
CA LYS A 424 0.68 -6.73 1.45
C LYS A 424 1.61 -5.54 1.50
N GLY A 425 1.68 -4.89 2.65
CA GLY A 425 2.65 -3.83 2.94
C GLY A 425 4.09 -4.32 2.84
N GLU A 426 4.35 -5.60 3.13
CA GLU A 426 5.67 -6.22 2.91
C GLU A 426 6.12 -6.16 1.44
N ALA A 427 5.19 -6.22 0.49
CA ALA A 427 5.49 -6.11 -0.93
C ALA A 427 6.15 -4.76 -1.27
N LEU A 428 5.81 -3.67 -0.55
CA LEU A 428 6.50 -2.38 -0.72
C LEU A 428 7.99 -2.47 -0.37
N GLN A 429 8.40 -3.31 0.58
CA GLN A 429 9.81 -3.45 0.95
C GLN A 429 10.53 -4.40 -0.02
N LEU A 430 9.94 -5.56 -0.29
CA LEU A 430 10.53 -6.56 -1.18
C LEU A 430 10.69 -6.01 -2.61
N LEU A 431 9.71 -5.25 -3.11
CA LEU A 431 9.73 -4.70 -4.47
C LEU A 431 10.84 -3.65 -4.67
N LYS A 432 11.21 -2.92 -3.60
CA LYS A 432 12.31 -1.94 -3.64
C LYS A 432 13.64 -2.65 -3.87
N ASP A 433 13.82 -3.80 -3.21
CA ASP A 433 15.10 -4.50 -3.16
C ASP A 433 15.30 -5.44 -4.36
N ALA A 434 14.25 -5.66 -5.17
CA ALA A 434 14.29 -6.38 -6.44
C ALA A 434 15.43 -5.91 -7.36
N LYS A 435 16.17 -6.89 -7.89
CA LYS A 435 17.31 -6.69 -8.79
C LYS A 435 17.00 -7.03 -10.24
N VAL A 436 16.12 -8.00 -10.42
CA VAL A 436 15.64 -8.44 -11.72
C VAL A 436 14.11 -8.47 -11.72
N VAL A 437 13.52 -8.02 -12.82
CA VAL A 437 12.10 -8.19 -13.13
C VAL A 437 12.00 -9.27 -14.19
N ALA A 438 11.47 -10.42 -13.79
CA ALA A 438 11.14 -11.51 -14.68
C ALA A 438 9.73 -11.27 -15.25
N VAL A 439 9.58 -11.25 -16.57
CA VAL A 439 8.30 -11.03 -17.25
C VAL A 439 7.89 -12.27 -18.01
N ASP A 440 6.62 -12.66 -17.89
CA ASP A 440 6.02 -13.54 -18.89
C ASP A 440 5.91 -12.80 -20.24
N LYS A 441 5.94 -13.53 -21.35
CA LYS A 441 5.82 -12.91 -22.67
C LYS A 441 4.35 -12.60 -23.00
N THR A 442 3.52 -13.64 -23.02
CA THR A 442 2.20 -13.62 -23.64
C THR A 442 1.24 -12.77 -22.82
N GLY A 443 0.59 -11.79 -23.43
CA GLY A 443 -0.35 -10.90 -22.74
C GLY A 443 0.29 -9.91 -21.76
N THR A 444 1.58 -10.04 -21.46
CA THR A 444 2.35 -9.12 -20.62
C THR A 444 3.16 -8.16 -21.49
N LEU A 445 4.16 -8.67 -22.23
CA LEU A 445 4.96 -7.88 -23.19
C LEU A 445 4.20 -7.61 -24.50
N THR A 446 3.34 -8.56 -24.86
CA THR A 446 2.56 -8.60 -26.09
C THR A 446 1.07 -8.39 -25.82
N GLU A 447 0.28 -8.16 -26.86
CA GLU A 447 -1.17 -7.89 -26.74
C GLU A 447 -2.00 -9.10 -26.27
N GLY A 448 -1.43 -10.31 -26.32
CA GLY A 448 -2.11 -11.55 -25.94
C GLY A 448 -3.11 -12.02 -27.00
N ARG A 449 -3.08 -11.41 -28.19
CA ARG A 449 -3.98 -11.70 -29.31
C ARG A 449 -3.13 -11.90 -30.56
N PRO A 450 -2.89 -13.16 -30.97
CA PRO A 450 -2.15 -13.44 -32.20
C PRO A 450 -2.89 -12.83 -33.39
N VAL A 451 -2.14 -12.19 -34.29
CA VAL A 451 -2.66 -11.65 -35.55
C VAL A 451 -1.81 -12.16 -36.72
N LEU A 452 -2.44 -12.27 -37.89
CA LEU A 452 -1.72 -12.56 -39.12
C LEU A 452 -0.85 -11.36 -39.49
N THR A 453 0.48 -11.50 -39.41
CA THR A 453 1.41 -10.39 -39.71
C THR A 453 1.96 -10.46 -41.13
N ASP A 454 2.26 -11.67 -41.61
CA ASP A 454 2.86 -11.88 -42.92
C ASP A 454 2.16 -13.05 -43.63
N LEU A 455 1.89 -12.87 -44.91
CA LEU A 455 1.42 -13.91 -45.82
C LEU A 455 2.14 -13.70 -47.15
N ASP A 456 3.18 -14.49 -47.38
CA ASP A 456 3.94 -14.48 -48.62
C ASP A 456 3.58 -15.74 -49.43
N VAL A 457 3.13 -15.54 -50.68
CA VAL A 457 2.69 -16.62 -51.57
C VAL A 457 3.76 -17.00 -52.60
N ALA A 458 3.76 -18.27 -53.00
CA ALA A 458 4.67 -18.78 -54.00
C ALA A 458 4.26 -18.31 -55.41
N SER A 459 5.20 -18.34 -56.35
CA SER A 459 4.93 -17.94 -57.73
C SER A 459 3.83 -18.83 -58.34
N GLY A 460 2.79 -18.20 -58.90
CA GLY A 460 1.63 -18.90 -59.47
C GLY A 460 0.41 -18.97 -58.55
N PHE A 461 0.50 -18.49 -57.31
CA PHE A 461 -0.62 -18.40 -56.37
C PHE A 461 -1.05 -16.96 -56.12
N GLU A 462 -2.36 -16.72 -55.97
CA GLU A 462 -2.90 -15.42 -55.58
C GLU A 462 -3.11 -15.34 -54.05
N ARG A 463 -2.64 -14.26 -53.42
CA ARG A 463 -2.75 -14.05 -51.96
C ARG A 463 -4.18 -14.23 -51.44
N ARG A 464 -5.16 -13.63 -52.12
CA ARG A 464 -6.57 -13.65 -51.69
C ARG A 464 -7.16 -15.06 -51.76
N GLU A 465 -6.84 -15.82 -52.79
CA GLU A 465 -7.29 -17.21 -52.96
C GLU A 465 -6.65 -18.15 -51.92
N VAL A 466 -5.34 -18.01 -51.70
CA VAL A 466 -4.63 -18.82 -50.69
C VAL A 466 -5.17 -18.52 -49.29
N LEU A 467 -5.35 -17.24 -48.93
CA LEU A 467 -5.90 -16.86 -47.64
C LEU A 467 -7.32 -17.41 -47.45
N ALA A 468 -8.17 -17.35 -48.47
CA ALA A 468 -9.53 -17.91 -48.41
C ALA A 468 -9.51 -19.42 -48.13
N LYS A 469 -8.66 -20.18 -48.85
CA LYS A 469 -8.55 -21.63 -48.68
C LYS A 469 -7.95 -22.01 -47.33
N VAL A 470 -6.88 -21.34 -46.90
CA VAL A 470 -6.25 -21.58 -45.59
C VAL A 470 -7.22 -21.23 -44.45
N ALA A 471 -7.88 -20.08 -44.51
CA ALA A 471 -8.85 -19.67 -43.50
C ALA A 471 -10.06 -20.62 -43.45
N ALA A 472 -10.49 -21.18 -44.58
CA ALA A 472 -11.52 -22.21 -44.60
C ALA A 472 -11.09 -23.47 -43.83
N VAL A 473 -9.85 -23.95 -44.04
CA VAL A 473 -9.31 -25.09 -43.28
C VAL A 473 -9.24 -24.76 -41.78
N GLU A 474 -8.69 -23.59 -41.45
CA GLU A 474 -8.46 -23.16 -40.07
C GLU A 474 -9.76 -22.81 -39.32
N SER A 475 -10.87 -22.55 -40.02
CA SER A 475 -12.19 -22.27 -39.41
C SER A 475 -12.73 -23.40 -38.52
N ARG A 476 -12.22 -24.62 -38.69
CA ARG A 476 -12.57 -25.80 -37.88
C ARG A 476 -11.58 -26.10 -36.76
N SER A 477 -10.50 -25.32 -36.65
CA SER A 477 -9.46 -25.47 -35.64
C SER A 477 -9.70 -24.52 -34.46
N GLU A 478 -9.63 -25.03 -33.24
CA GLU A 478 -9.76 -24.22 -32.01
C GLU A 478 -8.43 -23.53 -31.61
N HIS A 479 -7.38 -23.72 -32.39
CA HIS A 479 -6.06 -23.19 -32.07
C HIS A 479 -6.03 -21.64 -32.20
N PRO A 480 -5.39 -20.89 -31.28
CA PRO A 480 -5.34 -19.42 -31.35
C PRO A 480 -4.79 -18.86 -32.67
N ILE A 481 -3.81 -19.56 -33.26
CA ILE A 481 -3.24 -19.23 -34.59
C ILE A 481 -4.28 -19.36 -35.70
N ALA A 482 -5.10 -20.41 -35.67
CA ALA A 482 -6.15 -20.65 -36.66
C ALA A 482 -7.16 -19.50 -36.67
N ARG A 483 -7.59 -19.11 -35.47
CA ARG A 483 -8.51 -17.99 -35.28
C ARG A 483 -7.94 -16.67 -35.81
N ALA A 484 -6.65 -16.41 -35.63
CA ALA A 484 -6.00 -15.21 -36.16
C ALA A 484 -6.04 -15.14 -37.69
N ILE A 485 -5.88 -16.29 -38.36
CA ILE A 485 -5.95 -16.37 -39.83
C ILE A 485 -7.40 -16.16 -40.31
N VAL A 486 -8.37 -16.77 -39.64
CA VAL A 486 -9.81 -16.61 -39.96
C VAL A 486 -10.26 -15.17 -39.79
N VAL A 487 -9.94 -14.55 -38.66
CA VAL A 487 -10.29 -13.14 -38.38
C VAL A 487 -9.68 -12.22 -39.44
N SER A 488 -8.43 -12.44 -39.83
CA SER A 488 -7.80 -11.64 -40.89
C SER A 488 -8.52 -11.78 -42.24
N ALA A 489 -9.04 -12.97 -42.58
CA ALA A 489 -9.81 -13.17 -43.81
C ALA A 489 -11.18 -12.46 -43.74
N GLU A 490 -11.85 -12.50 -42.58
CA GLU A 490 -13.12 -11.80 -42.34
C GLU A 490 -12.96 -10.27 -42.41
N GLU A 491 -11.90 -9.71 -41.81
CA GLU A 491 -11.56 -8.28 -41.86
C GLU A 491 -11.24 -7.81 -43.28
N GLU A 492 -10.63 -8.65 -44.12
CA GLU A 492 -10.39 -8.39 -45.54
C GLU A 492 -11.64 -8.61 -46.43
N GLY A 493 -12.78 -8.99 -45.86
CA GLY A 493 -14.03 -9.24 -46.57
C GLY A 493 -13.92 -10.42 -47.56
N ILE A 494 -13.18 -11.46 -47.18
CA ILE A 494 -12.99 -12.68 -47.97
C ILE A 494 -14.06 -13.70 -47.57
N ALA A 495 -14.84 -14.17 -48.55
CA ALA A 495 -15.81 -15.24 -48.32
C ALA A 495 -15.08 -16.58 -48.21
N LEU A 496 -15.34 -17.34 -47.14
CA LEU A 496 -14.74 -18.64 -46.93
C LEU A 496 -15.40 -19.71 -47.81
N PRO A 497 -14.64 -20.43 -48.65
CA PRO A 497 -15.16 -21.52 -49.48
C PRO A 497 -15.62 -22.73 -48.64
N GLY A 498 -16.43 -23.59 -49.26
CA GLY A 498 -16.90 -24.82 -48.62
C GLY A 498 -15.76 -25.83 -48.46
N MET A 499 -15.70 -26.49 -47.30
CA MET A 499 -14.71 -27.53 -47.01
C MET A 499 -15.35 -28.88 -46.68
N SER A 500 -14.60 -29.96 -46.92
CA SER A 500 -14.93 -31.33 -46.51
C SER A 500 -13.67 -32.08 -46.05
N GLY A 501 -13.84 -33.12 -45.23
CA GLY A 501 -12.74 -34.00 -44.82
C GLY A 501 -11.66 -33.32 -43.97
N PHE A 502 -12.05 -32.44 -43.03
CA PHE A 502 -11.11 -31.85 -42.08
C PHE A 502 -10.51 -32.91 -41.14
N GLU A 503 -9.19 -32.90 -41.00
CA GLU A 503 -8.48 -33.70 -40.00
C GLU A 503 -7.34 -32.88 -39.37
N SER A 504 -7.12 -33.09 -38.06
CA SER A 504 -6.07 -32.43 -37.29
C SER A 504 -4.99 -33.45 -36.94
N VAL A 505 -3.75 -33.12 -37.28
CA VAL A 505 -2.58 -33.94 -37.01
C VAL A 505 -1.86 -33.34 -35.80
N THR A 506 -2.06 -33.95 -34.64
CA THR A 506 -1.61 -33.43 -33.35
C THR A 506 -0.12 -33.05 -33.37
N GLY A 507 0.16 -31.78 -33.08
CA GLY A 507 1.53 -31.24 -33.00
C GLY A 507 2.21 -30.95 -34.34
N MET A 508 1.52 -31.14 -35.48
CA MET A 508 2.09 -30.99 -36.82
C MET A 508 1.33 -30.01 -37.71
N GLY A 509 0.00 -30.14 -37.80
CA GLY A 509 -0.81 -29.29 -38.68
C GLY A 509 -2.25 -29.74 -38.82
N VAL A 510 -2.95 -29.14 -39.77
CA VAL A 510 -4.33 -29.46 -40.16
C VAL A 510 -4.43 -29.59 -41.67
N TYR A 511 -5.37 -30.38 -42.16
CA TYR A 511 -5.65 -30.44 -43.59
C TYR A 511 -7.13 -30.67 -43.89
N ALA A 512 -7.56 -30.29 -45.09
CA ALA A 512 -8.90 -30.57 -45.59
C ALA A 512 -8.98 -30.40 -47.11
N THR A 513 -10.12 -30.77 -47.69
CA THR A 513 -10.44 -30.50 -49.09
C THR A 513 -11.33 -29.27 -49.19
N VAL A 514 -10.86 -28.23 -49.88
CA VAL A 514 -11.54 -26.94 -50.10
C VAL A 514 -11.75 -26.74 -51.60
N ASP A 515 -13.00 -26.56 -52.03
CA ASP A 515 -13.39 -26.47 -53.46
C ASP A 515 -12.79 -27.58 -54.35
N GLY A 516 -12.66 -28.80 -53.80
CA GLY A 516 -12.11 -29.95 -54.51
C GLY A 516 -10.58 -30.05 -54.53
N THR A 517 -9.86 -29.07 -53.97
CA THR A 517 -8.40 -29.05 -53.82
C THR A 517 -7.98 -29.40 -52.40
N ARG A 518 -6.91 -30.18 -52.23
CA ARG A 518 -6.39 -30.53 -50.90
C ARG A 518 -5.52 -29.39 -50.38
N VAL A 519 -5.79 -28.95 -49.15
CA VAL A 519 -5.08 -27.85 -48.49
C VAL A 519 -4.51 -28.37 -47.17
N ASP A 520 -3.20 -28.27 -47.02
CA ASP A 520 -2.43 -28.71 -45.85
C ASP A 520 -1.76 -27.48 -45.22
N VAL A 521 -1.95 -27.27 -43.91
CA VAL A 521 -1.40 -26.12 -43.16
C VAL A 521 -0.64 -26.63 -41.95
N GLY A 522 0.61 -26.21 -41.74
CA GLY A 522 1.38 -26.67 -40.58
C GLY A 522 2.83 -26.20 -40.54
N ALA A 523 3.59 -26.77 -39.60
CA ALA A 523 5.01 -26.45 -39.39
C ALA A 523 5.93 -27.07 -40.46
N ASP A 524 7.22 -26.69 -40.45
CA ASP A 524 8.23 -27.20 -41.39
C ASP A 524 8.33 -28.74 -41.41
N ARG A 525 8.25 -29.37 -40.23
CA ARG A 525 8.21 -30.82 -40.06
C ARG A 525 7.04 -31.49 -40.77
N TYR A 526 5.86 -30.87 -40.73
CA TYR A 526 4.66 -31.41 -41.36
C TYR A 526 4.80 -31.40 -42.88
N MET A 527 5.30 -30.28 -43.44
CA MET A 527 5.57 -30.16 -44.87
C MET A 527 6.56 -31.21 -45.38
N ARG A 528 7.64 -31.46 -44.62
CA ARG A 528 8.61 -32.50 -44.99
C ARG A 528 8.02 -33.91 -44.95
N GLU A 529 7.13 -34.19 -44.00
CA GLU A 529 6.47 -35.49 -43.87
C GLU A 529 5.53 -35.79 -45.05
N ILE A 530 4.80 -34.78 -45.51
CA ILE A 530 3.94 -34.89 -46.71
C ILE A 530 4.72 -34.73 -48.03
N GLY A 531 6.05 -34.62 -47.97
CA GLY A 531 6.93 -34.57 -49.14
C GLY A 531 6.99 -33.22 -49.86
N VAL A 532 6.55 -32.14 -49.23
CA VAL A 532 6.57 -30.77 -49.78
C VAL A 532 7.92 -30.11 -49.50
N ASP A 533 8.60 -29.64 -50.54
CA ASP A 533 9.85 -28.88 -50.40
C ASP A 533 9.56 -27.43 -49.98
N ILE A 534 10.09 -27.02 -48.82
CA ILE A 534 9.95 -25.67 -48.25
C ILE A 534 11.09 -24.72 -48.63
N SER A 535 12.08 -25.18 -49.39
CA SER A 535 13.30 -24.42 -49.73
C SER A 535 13.00 -23.07 -50.40
N GLY A 536 11.90 -22.98 -51.15
CA GLY A 536 11.45 -21.76 -51.82
C GLY A 536 11.19 -20.57 -50.89
N PHE A 537 10.93 -20.80 -49.60
CA PHE A 537 10.76 -19.76 -48.59
C PHE A 537 11.88 -19.71 -47.55
N ALA A 538 13.02 -20.37 -47.77
CA ALA A 538 14.09 -20.45 -46.77
C ALA A 538 14.58 -19.06 -46.30
N THR A 539 14.75 -18.11 -47.23
CA THR A 539 15.15 -16.72 -46.91
C THR A 539 14.07 -15.98 -46.14
N THR A 540 12.81 -16.18 -46.50
CA THR A 540 11.65 -15.57 -45.81
C THR A 540 11.49 -16.13 -44.41
N ALA A 541 11.61 -17.45 -44.25
CA ALA A 541 11.56 -18.12 -42.96
C ALA A 541 12.69 -17.65 -42.03
N GLU A 542 13.89 -17.42 -42.57
CA GLU A 542 15.01 -16.87 -41.80
C GLU A 542 14.75 -15.43 -41.36
N ARG A 543 14.25 -14.56 -42.26
CA ARG A 543 13.81 -13.19 -41.92
C ARG A 543 12.76 -13.20 -40.82
N LEU A 544 11.70 -13.99 -40.98
CA LEU A 544 10.61 -14.10 -40.01
C LEU A 544 11.12 -14.58 -38.64
N GLY A 545 12.02 -15.57 -38.62
CA GLY A 545 12.65 -16.02 -37.39
C GLY A 545 13.52 -14.94 -36.72
N GLN A 546 14.23 -14.12 -37.49
CA GLN A 546 15.01 -12.98 -36.97
C GLN A 546 14.11 -11.86 -36.42
N GLU A 547 12.90 -11.72 -36.94
CA GLU A 547 11.86 -10.81 -36.46
C GLU A 547 11.08 -11.37 -35.26
N GLY A 548 11.40 -12.58 -34.79
CA GLY A 548 10.68 -13.21 -33.68
C GLY A 548 9.31 -13.76 -34.05
N LYS A 549 9.10 -14.12 -35.32
CA LYS A 549 7.86 -14.70 -35.83
C LYS A 549 8.05 -16.19 -36.08
N SER A 550 7.02 -16.98 -35.79
CA SER A 550 7.01 -18.42 -36.06
C SER A 550 6.36 -18.70 -37.42
N PRO A 551 7.11 -19.18 -38.42
CA PRO A 551 6.57 -19.46 -39.74
C PRO A 551 5.77 -20.76 -39.76
N LEU A 552 4.63 -20.71 -40.42
CA LEU A 552 3.80 -21.83 -40.83
C LEU A 552 3.78 -21.86 -42.36
N TYR A 553 3.51 -23.03 -42.92
CA TYR A 553 3.46 -23.24 -44.35
C TYR A 553 2.08 -23.73 -44.74
N ALA A 554 1.66 -23.35 -45.94
CA ALA A 554 0.46 -23.89 -46.58
C ALA A 554 0.84 -24.55 -47.90
N ALA A 555 0.35 -25.77 -48.12
CA ALA A 555 0.45 -26.48 -49.37
C ALA A 555 -0.94 -26.69 -49.97
N ILE A 556 -1.04 -26.51 -51.29
CA ILE A 556 -2.27 -26.73 -52.06
C ILE A 556 -1.96 -27.78 -53.13
N ASP A 557 -2.71 -28.88 -53.14
CA ASP A 557 -2.51 -30.05 -54.00
C ASP A 557 -1.04 -30.57 -54.01
N GLY A 558 -0.41 -30.58 -52.83
CA GLY A 558 0.96 -31.04 -52.65
C GLY A 558 2.04 -30.06 -53.15
N GLN A 559 1.68 -28.85 -53.55
CA GLN A 559 2.62 -27.78 -53.89
C GLN A 559 2.68 -26.74 -52.78
N LEU A 560 3.87 -26.25 -52.47
CA LEU A 560 4.06 -25.17 -51.49
C LEU A 560 3.41 -23.88 -52.02
N ALA A 561 2.35 -23.44 -51.37
CA ALA A 561 1.55 -22.30 -51.80
C ALA A 561 1.91 -21.01 -51.04
N ALA A 562 2.20 -21.09 -49.75
CA ALA A 562 2.54 -19.91 -48.95
C ALA A 562 3.37 -20.23 -47.70
N ILE A 563 4.02 -19.17 -47.20
CA ILE A 563 4.51 -19.05 -45.83
C ILE A 563 3.67 -18.00 -45.09
N ILE A 564 3.29 -18.33 -43.88
CA ILE A 564 2.33 -17.61 -43.05
C ILE A 564 3.02 -17.33 -41.72
N ALA A 565 2.98 -16.08 -41.25
CA ALA A 565 3.45 -15.73 -39.92
C ALA A 565 2.29 -15.21 -39.10
N VAL A 566 2.03 -15.88 -37.97
CA VAL A 566 1.15 -15.37 -36.93
C VAL A 566 2.02 -15.02 -35.74
N ALA A 567 1.91 -13.78 -35.27
CA ALA A 567 2.66 -13.30 -34.13
C ALA A 567 1.75 -12.50 -33.21
N ASP A 568 2.09 -12.51 -31.92
CA ASP A 568 1.46 -11.66 -30.93
C ASP A 568 2.26 -10.36 -30.84
N PRO A 569 1.72 -9.22 -31.30
CA PRO A 569 2.46 -7.98 -31.43
C PRO A 569 2.89 -7.46 -30.05
N ILE A 570 4.08 -6.87 -30.00
CA ILE A 570 4.58 -6.19 -28.80
C ILE A 570 3.72 -4.95 -28.54
N LYS A 571 3.28 -4.76 -27.29
CA LYS A 571 2.52 -3.56 -26.93
C LYS A 571 3.36 -2.30 -27.17
N PRO A 572 2.79 -1.22 -27.75
CA PRO A 572 3.53 0.02 -28.01
C PRO A 572 4.19 0.64 -26.77
N SER A 573 3.64 0.38 -25.59
CA SER A 573 4.13 0.88 -24.30
C SER A 573 5.30 0.08 -23.72
N THR A 574 5.51 -1.17 -24.16
CA THR A 574 6.51 -2.09 -23.61
C THR A 574 7.95 -1.56 -23.69
N PRO A 575 8.45 -1.03 -24.84
CA PRO A 575 9.82 -0.54 -24.93
C PRO A 575 10.13 0.58 -23.92
N ALA A 576 9.17 1.49 -23.71
CA ALA A 576 9.33 2.58 -22.76
C ALA A 576 9.36 2.06 -21.31
N ALA A 577 8.56 1.05 -20.98
CA ALA A 577 8.56 0.42 -19.66
C ALA A 577 9.89 -0.30 -19.36
N ILE A 578 10.44 -1.05 -20.32
CA ILE A 578 11.75 -1.72 -20.16
C ILE A 578 12.87 -0.70 -19.92
N ASN A 579 12.92 0.37 -20.72
CA ASN A 579 13.88 1.44 -20.54
C ASN A 579 13.77 2.09 -19.15
N ALA A 580 12.56 2.29 -18.64
CA ALA A 580 12.34 2.83 -17.30
C ALA A 580 12.84 1.88 -16.19
N LEU A 581 12.70 0.56 -16.37
CA LEU A 581 13.29 -0.43 -15.46
C LEU A 581 14.82 -0.35 -15.44
N HIS A 582 15.46 -0.23 -16.61
CA HIS A 582 16.91 -0.06 -16.68
C HIS A 582 17.38 1.25 -16.04
N GLN A 583 16.65 2.35 -16.22
CA GLN A 583 16.94 3.63 -15.54
C GLN A 583 16.83 3.52 -14.01
N LEU A 584 15.98 2.63 -13.50
CA LEU A 584 15.89 2.30 -12.07
C LEU A 584 17.00 1.34 -11.60
N GLY A 585 17.91 0.93 -12.49
CA GLY A 585 19.01 0.02 -12.23
C GLY A 585 18.59 -1.44 -12.10
N ILE A 586 17.47 -1.82 -12.71
CA ILE A 586 16.90 -3.17 -12.63
C ILE A 586 17.10 -3.88 -13.96
N LYS A 587 17.50 -5.15 -13.87
CA LYS A 587 17.62 -6.04 -15.03
C LYS A 587 16.27 -6.61 -15.41
N VAL A 588 16.06 -6.87 -16.70
CA VAL A 588 14.82 -7.51 -17.17
C VAL A 588 15.15 -8.90 -17.73
N ALA A 589 14.39 -9.91 -17.29
CA ALA A 589 14.47 -11.26 -17.79
C ALA A 589 13.13 -11.67 -18.41
N MET A 590 13.13 -12.32 -19.57
CA MET A 590 11.91 -12.85 -20.18
C MET A 590 11.81 -14.36 -19.98
N ILE A 591 10.66 -14.83 -19.52
CA ILE A 591 10.34 -16.26 -19.42
C ILE A 591 9.27 -16.58 -20.46
N THR A 592 9.50 -17.58 -21.31
CA THR A 592 8.56 -17.93 -22.37
C THR A 592 8.64 -19.39 -22.78
N GLY A 593 7.51 -19.95 -23.23
CA GLY A 593 7.43 -21.27 -23.86
C GLY A 593 7.83 -21.26 -25.34
N ASP A 594 8.02 -20.09 -25.94
CA ASP A 594 8.47 -19.96 -27.33
C ASP A 594 9.87 -20.55 -27.55
N ASN A 595 10.18 -20.83 -28.82
CA ASN A 595 11.51 -21.28 -29.20
C ASN A 595 12.60 -20.24 -28.85
N ALA A 596 13.82 -20.71 -28.63
CA ALA A 596 14.92 -19.86 -28.21
C ALA A 596 15.26 -18.73 -29.20
N ARG A 597 15.14 -18.99 -30.52
CA ARG A 597 15.46 -18.00 -31.57
C ARG A 597 14.49 -16.82 -31.55
N THR A 598 13.20 -17.10 -31.48
CA THR A 598 12.11 -16.13 -31.40
C THR A 598 12.22 -15.30 -30.13
N ALA A 599 12.43 -15.96 -28.99
CA ALA A 599 12.60 -15.28 -27.71
C ALA A 599 13.81 -14.33 -27.72
N GLN A 600 14.94 -14.74 -28.30
CA GLN A 600 16.13 -13.90 -28.43
C GLN A 600 15.96 -12.73 -29.41
N ALA A 601 15.15 -12.89 -30.46
CA ALA A 601 14.80 -11.80 -31.36
C ALA A 601 14.01 -10.71 -30.62
N ILE A 602 12.95 -11.09 -29.91
CA ILE A 602 12.13 -10.18 -29.10
C ILE A 602 13.00 -9.50 -28.03
N ALA A 603 13.86 -10.25 -27.35
CA ALA A 603 14.76 -9.72 -26.35
C ALA A 603 15.72 -8.66 -26.90
N ARG A 604 16.29 -8.86 -28.09
CA ARG A 604 17.14 -7.86 -28.76
C ARG A 604 16.36 -6.60 -29.14
N GLN A 605 15.13 -6.75 -29.61
CA GLN A 605 14.28 -5.61 -29.98
C GLN A 605 13.89 -4.75 -28.75
N LEU A 606 13.66 -5.40 -27.61
CA LEU A 606 13.24 -4.75 -26.37
C LEU A 606 14.38 -4.38 -25.42
N GLY A 607 15.61 -4.86 -25.66
CA GLY A 607 16.76 -4.66 -24.78
C GLY A 607 16.74 -5.53 -23.52
N ILE A 608 16.09 -6.71 -23.55
CA ILE A 608 15.98 -7.61 -22.39
C ILE A 608 17.36 -8.25 -22.09
N ASP A 609 17.74 -8.31 -20.81
CA ASP A 609 19.07 -8.71 -20.36
C ASP A 609 19.28 -10.24 -20.30
N ASP A 610 18.23 -11.00 -19.97
CA ASP A 610 18.28 -12.46 -19.84
C ASP A 610 17.01 -13.10 -20.44
N VAL A 611 17.14 -14.29 -21.01
CA VAL A 611 16.04 -15.01 -21.65
C VAL A 611 16.03 -16.46 -21.21
N VAL A 612 14.89 -16.91 -20.70
CA VAL A 612 14.62 -18.31 -20.42
C VAL A 612 13.49 -18.75 -21.36
N ALA A 613 13.87 -19.37 -22.47
CA ALA A 613 12.98 -19.84 -23.52
C ALA A 613 12.67 -21.34 -23.39
N GLU A 614 11.71 -21.82 -24.18
CA GLU A 614 11.28 -23.23 -24.23
C GLU A 614 10.84 -23.78 -22.85
N VAL A 615 10.26 -22.90 -22.03
CA VAL A 615 9.81 -23.21 -20.67
C VAL A 615 8.39 -23.74 -20.68
N LEU A 616 8.21 -24.99 -20.23
CA LEU A 616 6.89 -25.56 -19.93
C LEU A 616 6.26 -24.84 -18.72
N PRO A 617 4.92 -24.82 -18.55
CA PRO A 617 4.27 -24.15 -17.42
C PRO A 617 4.84 -24.52 -16.05
N GLU A 618 5.12 -25.80 -15.82
CA GLU A 618 5.74 -26.33 -14.59
C GLU A 618 7.19 -25.86 -14.40
N GLY A 619 7.90 -25.59 -15.50
CA GLY A 619 9.29 -25.15 -15.52
C GLY A 619 9.49 -23.67 -15.17
N LYS A 620 8.42 -22.85 -15.12
CA LYS A 620 8.53 -21.42 -14.78
C LYS A 620 9.06 -21.20 -13.36
N VAL A 621 8.70 -22.08 -12.43
CA VAL A 621 9.20 -22.06 -11.04
C VAL A 621 10.72 -22.24 -10.99
N GLU A 622 11.25 -23.20 -11.75
CA GLU A 622 12.70 -23.45 -11.79
C GLU A 622 13.45 -22.31 -12.48
N ALA A 623 12.84 -21.70 -13.51
CA ALA A 623 13.37 -20.50 -14.13
C ALA A 623 13.51 -19.34 -13.13
N ILE A 624 12.50 -19.12 -12.27
CA ILE A 624 12.57 -18.12 -11.20
C ILE A 624 13.67 -18.44 -10.20
N ARG A 625 13.82 -19.70 -9.77
CA ARG A 625 14.91 -20.11 -8.87
C ARG A 625 16.29 -19.86 -9.47
N ARG A 626 16.47 -20.16 -10.76
CA ARG A 626 17.70 -19.85 -11.50
C ARG A 626 17.99 -18.35 -11.48
N LEU A 627 16.99 -17.52 -11.80
CA LEU A 627 17.16 -16.05 -11.80
C LEU A 627 17.46 -15.53 -10.39
N LYS A 628 16.85 -16.11 -9.37
CA LYS A 628 17.08 -15.76 -7.97
C LYS A 628 18.50 -16.07 -7.51
N ALA A 629 19.03 -17.22 -7.92
CA ALA A 629 20.42 -17.59 -7.67
C ALA A 629 21.42 -16.68 -8.40
N ALA A 630 21.08 -16.21 -9.61
CA ALA A 630 21.96 -15.39 -10.43
C ALA A 630 21.98 -13.90 -10.04
N TYR A 631 20.81 -13.31 -9.75
CA TYR A 631 20.66 -11.86 -9.58
C TYR A 631 20.21 -11.43 -8.18
N GLY A 632 19.81 -12.36 -7.32
CA GLY A 632 19.23 -12.05 -6.00
C GLY A 632 17.71 -11.92 -6.08
N GLN A 633 17.13 -10.90 -5.47
CA GLN A 633 15.66 -10.78 -5.39
C GLN A 633 14.99 -10.59 -6.75
N VAL A 634 13.98 -11.42 -7.01
CA VAL A 634 13.21 -11.50 -8.27
C VAL A 634 11.80 -10.99 -8.06
N ALA A 635 11.41 -9.99 -8.85
CA ALA A 635 10.01 -9.63 -9.04
C ALA A 635 9.50 -10.33 -10.32
N PHE A 636 8.42 -11.11 -10.23
CA PHE A 636 7.84 -11.78 -11.39
C PHE A 636 6.54 -11.09 -11.84
N VAL A 637 6.36 -10.90 -13.14
CA VAL A 637 5.22 -10.20 -13.74
C VAL A 637 4.49 -11.15 -14.68
N GLY A 638 3.20 -11.36 -14.47
CA GLY A 638 2.37 -12.24 -15.32
C GLY A 638 0.88 -11.86 -15.28
N ASP A 639 0.06 -12.67 -15.94
CA ASP A 639 -1.40 -12.45 -16.05
C ASP A 639 -2.18 -12.86 -14.79
N GLY A 640 -1.56 -13.63 -13.90
CA GLY A 640 -2.17 -14.12 -12.65
C GLY A 640 -3.11 -15.31 -12.82
N ILE A 641 -3.32 -15.81 -14.04
CA ILE A 641 -4.17 -16.97 -14.33
C ILE A 641 -3.31 -18.19 -14.60
N ASN A 642 -2.41 -18.09 -15.58
CA ASN A 642 -1.55 -19.20 -15.98
C ASN A 642 -0.26 -19.26 -15.14
N ASP A 643 0.09 -18.13 -14.51
CA ASP A 643 1.37 -17.95 -13.84
C ASP A 643 1.29 -17.91 -12.32
N ALA A 644 0.16 -18.31 -11.73
CA ALA A 644 -0.03 -18.32 -10.28
C ALA A 644 1.09 -19.05 -9.52
N PRO A 645 1.60 -20.23 -9.96
CA PRO A 645 2.73 -20.88 -9.29
C PRO A 645 4.03 -20.07 -9.35
N ALA A 646 4.27 -19.37 -10.47
CA ALA A 646 5.45 -18.55 -10.68
C ALA A 646 5.40 -17.26 -9.83
N LEU A 647 4.22 -16.61 -9.76
CA LEU A 647 3.97 -15.48 -8.87
C LEU A 647 4.25 -15.83 -7.41
N ALA A 648 3.80 -17.00 -6.96
CA ALA A 648 3.96 -17.44 -5.58
C ALA A 648 5.42 -17.81 -5.20
N GLU A 649 6.23 -18.32 -6.15
CA GLU A 649 7.65 -18.64 -5.90
C GLU A 649 8.56 -17.39 -5.90
N SER A 650 8.16 -16.35 -6.63
CA SER A 650 8.94 -15.10 -6.71
C SER A 650 9.01 -14.38 -5.36
N ASP A 651 9.99 -13.48 -5.18
CA ASP A 651 10.06 -12.67 -3.97
C ASP A 651 8.92 -11.64 -3.91
N VAL A 652 8.48 -11.17 -5.09
CA VAL A 652 7.27 -10.35 -5.25
C VAL A 652 6.57 -10.72 -6.55
N GLY A 653 5.32 -11.17 -6.44
CA GLY A 653 4.47 -11.42 -7.60
C GLY A 653 3.68 -10.17 -8.01
N LEU A 654 3.76 -9.78 -9.28
CA LEU A 654 2.99 -8.70 -9.90
C LEU A 654 2.03 -9.26 -10.95
N ALA A 655 0.73 -9.07 -10.76
CA ALA A 655 -0.27 -9.39 -11.77
C ALA A 655 -0.59 -8.17 -12.64
N ILE A 656 -0.74 -8.37 -13.95
CA ILE A 656 -1.18 -7.36 -14.93
C ILE A 656 -2.54 -7.77 -15.50
N GLY A 657 -3.49 -6.83 -15.58
CA GLY A 657 -4.75 -7.03 -16.30
C GLY A 657 -6.01 -6.98 -15.44
N THR A 658 -7.08 -7.61 -15.90
CA THR A 658 -8.49 -7.33 -15.55
C THR A 658 -8.94 -7.72 -14.14
N GLY A 659 -8.04 -7.81 -13.16
CA GLY A 659 -8.41 -7.95 -11.75
C GLY A 659 -9.33 -9.14 -11.47
N THR A 660 -9.23 -10.22 -12.25
CA THR A 660 -9.98 -11.45 -11.98
C THR A 660 -9.65 -11.94 -10.57
N ASP A 661 -10.64 -12.49 -9.87
CA ASP A 661 -10.48 -12.90 -8.47
C ASP A 661 -9.23 -13.78 -8.24
N VAL A 662 -8.89 -14.63 -9.22
CA VAL A 662 -7.72 -15.52 -9.19
C VAL A 662 -6.39 -14.73 -9.26
N ALA A 663 -6.30 -13.71 -10.12
CA ALA A 663 -5.11 -12.88 -10.24
C ALA A 663 -4.90 -12.00 -9.00
N VAL A 664 -6.00 -11.47 -8.44
CA VAL A 664 -5.99 -10.72 -7.18
C VAL A 664 -5.58 -11.59 -6.00
N GLU A 665 -5.97 -12.87 -6.00
CA GLU A 665 -5.60 -13.80 -4.94
C GLU A 665 -4.15 -14.30 -5.01
N SER A 666 -3.55 -14.33 -6.19
CA SER A 666 -2.23 -14.95 -6.40
C SER A 666 -1.05 -13.97 -6.34
N ALA A 667 -1.29 -12.66 -6.53
CA ALA A 667 -0.22 -11.66 -6.57
C ALA A 667 -0.11 -10.81 -5.28
N ASP A 668 1.09 -10.30 -5.03
CA ASP A 668 1.38 -9.35 -3.94
C ASP A 668 1.09 -7.91 -4.35
N VAL A 669 1.27 -7.62 -5.65
CA VAL A 669 0.94 -6.34 -6.28
C VAL A 669 0.08 -6.59 -7.51
N VAL A 670 -1.00 -5.84 -7.67
CA VAL A 670 -1.90 -5.93 -8.82
C VAL A 670 -1.85 -4.61 -9.58
N LEU A 671 -1.63 -4.71 -10.90
CA LEU A 671 -1.66 -3.59 -11.82
C LEU A 671 -2.99 -3.61 -12.57
N MET A 672 -3.76 -2.55 -12.40
CA MET A 672 -5.12 -2.44 -12.94
C MET A 672 -5.12 -2.22 -14.45
N SER A 673 -4.08 -1.56 -14.97
CA SER A 673 -3.86 -1.46 -16.41
C SER A 673 -3.27 -2.76 -16.94
N GLY A 674 -3.62 -3.11 -18.17
CA GLY A 674 -3.00 -4.22 -18.91
C GLY A 674 -1.59 -3.90 -19.41
N ASN A 675 -0.90 -2.91 -18.83
CA ASN A 675 0.31 -2.31 -19.38
C ASN A 675 1.50 -2.44 -18.42
N LEU A 676 2.65 -2.85 -18.96
CA LEU A 676 3.90 -3.01 -18.20
C LEU A 676 4.40 -1.70 -17.57
N GLN A 677 3.95 -0.53 -18.02
CA GLN A 677 4.30 0.78 -17.45
C GLN A 677 3.96 0.90 -15.95
N GLY A 678 3.00 0.12 -15.45
CA GLY A 678 2.70 0.04 -14.02
C GLY A 678 3.86 -0.52 -13.18
N VAL A 679 4.71 -1.39 -13.74
CA VAL A 679 5.80 -2.04 -13.00
C VAL A 679 6.90 -1.06 -12.58
N PRO A 680 7.50 -0.24 -13.47
CA PRO A 680 8.44 0.81 -13.06
C PRO A 680 7.84 1.78 -12.03
N ASN A 681 6.56 2.13 -12.19
CA ASN A 681 5.86 3.03 -11.28
C ASN A 681 5.73 2.44 -9.87
N ALA A 682 5.34 1.16 -9.78
CA ALA A 682 5.23 0.42 -8.53
C ALA A 682 6.58 0.36 -7.79
N ILE A 683 7.65 0.03 -8.51
CA ILE A 683 9.01 -0.06 -7.97
C ILE A 683 9.51 1.31 -7.49
N ALA A 684 9.30 2.36 -8.28
CA ALA A 684 9.73 3.71 -7.93
C ALA A 684 8.98 4.24 -6.69
N LEU A 685 7.67 3.97 -6.60
CA LEU A 685 6.85 4.31 -5.45
C LEU A 685 7.30 3.55 -4.20
N SER A 686 7.56 2.26 -4.33
CA SER A 686 8.13 1.40 -3.28
C SER A 686 9.48 1.96 -2.78
N LYS A 687 10.43 2.28 -3.67
CA LYS A 687 11.71 2.93 -3.33
C LYS A 687 11.51 4.26 -2.61
N ALA A 688 10.61 5.11 -3.08
CA ALA A 688 10.30 6.40 -2.47
C ALA A 688 9.70 6.24 -1.06
N THR A 689 8.78 5.29 -0.89
CA THR A 689 8.07 5.03 0.37
C THR A 689 9.03 4.49 1.43
N ILE A 690 9.86 3.50 1.10
CA ILE A 690 10.84 2.95 2.03
C ILE A 690 11.92 3.99 2.37
N ARG A 691 12.39 4.78 1.40
CA ARG A 691 13.32 5.89 1.68
C ARG A 691 12.70 6.89 2.66
N ASN A 692 11.43 7.21 2.50
CA ASN A 692 10.70 8.11 3.40
C ASN A 692 10.60 7.52 4.82
N ILE A 693 10.31 6.22 4.95
CA ILE A 693 10.30 5.51 6.23
C ILE A 693 11.68 5.60 6.91
N HIS A 694 12.76 5.31 6.19
CA HIS A 694 14.12 5.44 6.73
C HIS A 694 14.45 6.86 7.19
N GLN A 695 14.06 7.88 6.42
CA GLN A 695 14.23 9.28 6.83
C GLN A 695 13.45 9.58 8.11
N ASN A 696 12.19 9.17 8.19
CA ASN A 696 11.34 9.41 9.35
C ASN A 696 11.88 8.73 10.61
N LEU A 697 12.32 7.47 10.48
CA LEU A 697 12.93 6.73 11.58
C LEU A 697 14.27 7.33 12.00
N PHE A 698 15.14 7.68 11.04
CA PHE A 698 16.41 8.35 11.34
C PHE A 698 16.18 9.63 12.14
N TRP A 699 15.29 10.51 11.67
CA TRP A 699 15.01 11.76 12.35
C TRP A 699 14.33 11.54 13.70
N ALA A 700 13.41 10.57 13.81
CA ALA A 700 12.79 10.22 15.08
C ALA A 700 13.81 9.74 16.11
N PHE A 701 14.90 9.05 15.74
CA PHE A 701 15.92 8.60 16.69
C PHE A 701 17.05 9.62 16.92
N ALA A 702 17.48 10.31 15.87
CA ALA A 702 18.68 11.14 15.91
C ALA A 702 18.56 12.28 16.92
N TYR A 703 17.42 12.97 16.97
CA TYR A 703 17.24 14.10 17.89
C TYR A 703 17.14 13.64 19.35
N ASN A 704 16.41 12.54 19.64
CA ASN A 704 16.34 11.99 21.00
C ASN A 704 17.74 11.56 21.47
N THR A 705 18.46 10.82 20.62
CA THR A 705 19.80 10.30 20.95
C THR A 705 20.79 11.44 21.21
N ALA A 706 20.71 12.53 20.43
CA ALA A 706 21.56 13.70 20.63
C ALA A 706 21.19 14.51 21.88
N LEU A 707 19.90 14.66 22.19
CA LEU A 707 19.43 15.54 23.27
C LEU A 707 19.33 14.85 24.64
N ILE A 708 19.29 13.52 24.72
CA ILE A 708 19.33 12.79 26.01
C ILE A 708 20.63 13.11 26.80
N PRO A 709 21.84 13.03 26.22
CA PRO A 709 23.06 13.42 26.93
C PRO A 709 23.06 14.90 27.34
N VAL A 710 22.51 15.79 26.49
CA VAL A 710 22.39 17.22 26.80
C VAL A 710 21.45 17.44 27.98
N ALA A 711 20.31 16.73 28.01
CA ALA A 711 19.36 16.76 29.13
C ALA A 711 19.94 16.14 30.41
N ALA A 712 20.79 15.11 30.27
CA ALA A 712 21.51 14.52 31.39
C ALA A 712 22.59 15.46 31.95
N GLY A 713 22.94 16.53 31.23
CA GLY A 713 23.90 17.53 31.68
C GLY A 713 25.31 17.36 31.14
N ALA A 714 25.52 16.58 30.07
CA ALA A 714 26.86 16.37 29.50
C ALA A 714 27.56 17.67 29.06
N LEU A 715 26.79 18.71 28.72
CA LEU A 715 27.32 20.02 28.31
C LEU A 715 27.56 20.98 29.48
N PHE A 716 27.09 20.63 30.68
CA PHE A 716 27.16 21.50 31.84
C PHE A 716 28.59 21.76 32.34
N PRO A 717 29.49 20.75 32.46
CA PRO A 717 30.81 20.98 33.04
C PRO A 717 31.69 21.94 32.22
N VAL A 718 31.48 22.01 30.90
CA VAL A 718 32.31 22.80 29.99
C VAL A 718 31.65 24.13 29.62
N TRP A 719 30.33 24.14 29.41
CA TRP A 719 29.61 25.31 28.87
C TRP A 719 28.49 25.83 29.77
N GLY A 720 28.19 25.16 30.89
CA GLY A 720 27.09 25.53 31.79
C GLY A 720 25.69 25.37 31.17
N ILE A 721 25.56 24.63 30.06
CA ILE A 721 24.31 24.48 29.32
C ILE A 721 23.52 23.28 29.87
N LEU A 722 22.25 23.51 30.21
CA LEU A 722 21.26 22.48 30.58
C LEU A 722 20.05 22.57 29.67
N LEU A 723 19.44 21.43 29.34
CA LEU A 723 18.21 21.41 28.56
C LEU A 723 17.00 21.65 29.47
N SER A 724 16.27 22.74 29.25
CA SER A 724 15.00 22.94 29.94
C SER A 724 13.96 21.90 29.51
N PRO A 725 13.19 21.32 30.45
CA PRO A 725 12.05 20.43 30.15
C PRO A 725 11.06 20.99 29.12
N VAL A 726 10.88 22.32 29.07
CA VAL A 726 9.98 22.98 28.12
C VAL A 726 10.50 22.87 26.69
N PHE A 727 11.79 23.13 26.47
CA PHE A 727 12.41 22.95 25.16
C PHE A 727 12.44 21.47 24.75
N ALA A 728 12.61 20.56 25.71
CA ALA A 728 12.51 19.12 25.46
C ALA A 728 11.12 18.71 24.94
N ALA A 729 10.05 19.19 25.60
CA ALA A 729 8.67 18.97 25.17
C ALA A 729 8.36 19.63 23.81
N GLY A 730 8.89 20.82 23.56
CA GLY A 730 8.77 21.51 22.27
C GLY A 730 9.45 20.76 21.12
N ALA A 731 10.68 20.27 21.33
CA ALA A 731 11.42 19.47 20.36
C ALA A 731 10.66 18.19 19.97
N MET A 732 10.02 17.54 20.95
CA MET A 732 9.16 16.37 20.71
C MET A 732 7.97 16.71 19.79
N ALA A 733 7.24 17.80 20.05
CA ALA A 733 6.12 18.21 19.21
C ALA A 733 6.58 18.49 17.77
N MET A 734 7.72 19.17 17.60
CA MET A 734 8.31 19.47 16.30
C MET A 734 8.76 18.21 15.55
N SER A 735 9.32 17.22 16.25
CA SER A 735 9.69 15.93 15.62
C SER A 735 8.48 15.23 15.02
N SER A 736 7.34 15.20 15.72
CA SER A 736 6.11 14.60 15.20
C SER A 736 5.61 15.34 13.95
N VAL A 737 5.65 16.68 13.96
CA VAL A 737 5.29 17.50 12.79
C VAL A 737 6.22 17.22 11.61
N PHE A 738 7.52 17.12 11.85
CA PHE A 738 8.50 16.84 10.82
C PHE A 738 8.27 15.49 10.15
N VAL A 739 8.12 14.42 10.95
CA VAL A 739 7.89 13.06 10.45
C VAL A 739 6.60 12.97 9.63
N LEU A 740 5.50 13.55 10.14
CA LEU A 740 4.22 13.59 9.42
C LEU A 740 4.31 14.42 8.14
N GLY A 741 4.92 15.60 8.21
CA GLY A 741 5.12 16.47 7.06
C GLY A 741 5.95 15.78 5.97
N ASN A 742 7.01 15.07 6.36
CA ASN A 742 7.83 14.31 5.44
C ASN A 742 7.05 13.13 4.83
N ALA A 743 6.25 12.39 5.60
CA ALA A 743 5.40 11.33 5.08
C ALA A 743 4.37 11.85 4.06
N LEU A 744 3.73 12.99 4.34
CA LEU A 744 2.77 13.62 3.43
C LEU A 744 3.36 14.07 2.09
N ARG A 745 4.70 14.22 1.98
CA ARG A 745 5.36 14.52 0.68
C ARG A 745 5.15 13.42 -0.35
N LEU A 746 4.92 12.17 0.09
CA LEU A 746 4.62 11.05 -0.81
C LEU A 746 3.31 11.25 -1.60
N ARG A 747 2.38 12.11 -1.13
CA ARG A 747 1.17 12.46 -1.90
C ARG A 747 1.50 13.17 -3.21
N ARG A 748 2.64 13.86 -3.27
CA ARG A 748 3.12 14.57 -4.47
C ARG A 748 4.13 13.73 -5.27
N PHE A 749 4.17 12.42 -5.03
CA PHE A 749 5.01 11.53 -5.80
C PHE A 749 4.59 11.54 -7.27
N ARG A 750 5.56 11.81 -8.15
CA ARG A 750 5.40 11.74 -9.60
C ARG A 750 5.98 10.43 -10.11
N ALA A 751 5.17 9.71 -10.87
CA ALA A 751 5.57 8.44 -11.45
C ALA A 751 6.63 8.66 -12.53
N PRO A 752 7.64 7.78 -12.67
CA PRO A 752 8.60 7.83 -13.76
C PRO A 752 7.93 7.80 -15.14
N MET A 753 6.83 7.04 -15.25
CA MET A 753 6.04 6.90 -16.47
C MET A 753 4.79 7.79 -16.48
N ALA A 754 4.79 8.92 -15.74
CA ALA A 754 3.65 9.84 -15.76
C ALA A 754 3.47 10.46 -17.14
N THR A 755 2.28 10.32 -17.73
CA THR A 755 1.89 11.01 -18.96
C THR A 755 1.64 12.52 -18.72
N PRO A 756 1.71 13.36 -19.77
CA PRO A 756 1.81 14.83 -19.64
C PRO A 756 0.64 15.54 -18.92
N SER A 757 -0.52 14.89 -18.75
CA SER A 757 -1.71 15.47 -18.12
C SER A 757 -1.54 15.78 -16.62
N ASP A 758 -0.56 15.19 -15.93
CA ASP A 758 -0.28 15.43 -14.50
C ASP A 758 0.37 16.80 -14.20
N THR A 759 0.52 17.66 -15.22
CA THR A 759 1.11 19.00 -15.10
C THR A 759 0.10 20.14 -15.02
N SER A 760 -1.21 19.90 -15.23
CA SER A 760 -2.22 20.96 -15.31
C SER A 760 -2.95 21.29 -13.99
N THR A 761 -2.63 20.62 -12.88
CA THR A 761 -3.21 20.93 -11.55
C THR A 761 -2.11 21.11 -10.51
N THR A 762 -1.30 22.15 -10.67
CA THR A 762 -0.51 22.75 -9.58
C THR A 762 -1.31 23.77 -8.80
#